data_AF-A0A948XAU2-F1
#
_entry.id   AF-A0A948XAU2-F1
#
_cell.length_a   1.000
_cell.length_b   1.000
_cell.length_c   1.000
_cell.angle_alpha   90.00
_cell.angle_beta   90.00
_cell.angle_gamma   90.00
#
_symmetry.space_group_name_H-M   'P 1'
#
loop_
_entity.id
_entity.type
_entity.pdbx_description
1 polymer ?
#
loop_
_entity_poly.entity_id
_entity_poly.type
_entity_poly.pdbx_seq_one_letter_code
_entity_poly.pdbx_strand_id
1 'polypeptide(L)'
;MKKTLIIIFAALLIITPLAVKAALTESQIQSVLSLLQAFGVDSATRANTESALRGQSFSGTPSPSATTIPSGFRFNNDMSPGSRITDVTYMKIILAQEGCFNSSDRSNYFDSATTEAVKCFKMKYRNEISSNAGYAIGITELVAGGTREKLNQLLSGGTGCAESNWLYSLYPATCPTTGYQTKNWTKTGSCTGGVSHPYSELVSCDASASAFICTESHWFYSVTPAGCPSSGQQTKTWTKIGTCDGGVSHPATEIVSCSGSLDPANACTDSSWSYSLYPTTCPSSGQQTKTWTKIGNCTGGVDHSASETILCSTGSNNSCTNVDWSYILSPASCPSSGQQTKAWTKIGSCDGGVSHSAYEITSCNSYVPACTSFTYSGWSSCSSSGVQTRTVSGSLPSGCQGGNPLLSQSCLRFTVISPNGGEMWQAGSNQAIIWSATAASQAPYMGIYLCKKSQSSSCSTIASSTPNDGSYIWTIPTTTLNSADYIIHVGQTIGAFDESNAAFSIANGASSLSVVSPNGGEVWPVGSAQNITWNKGSITDNYVNIELWVGNAFFQHIALNAPNNGSYAWTLPSYLLVRNDYKIRITAYMNSIYDSSDSNFTISSATCASFTYSDWGTCSSSGIQTRMVQSNIPSGCQGGNVLPVTSRSCPITVTYPNGGEALEKNTIVGKTYTITWSKNGSTASTVRIELYRKGVAPDYYYHPYSTVAHIIAYNAPNSGSYAWTIPTGSFFNGYYYTPLSYSDDYYIKIADSNGESDFSNNDFSINTVTTGPPLPAPLAVNHPSQGEVVGRGTDTIRWNILPQTTSNVKIELFSGDTLYRTLSALTPNDGLFEWTPTGTAFNGNNYKIRVSDVDNPTIYSYSGVFTVSLAAITVVSPNGGEIWQKWSKVSINWMVFGSVNSVKIELYKGTDWVDTIASSLSASAGTYIWTVPSYLMDASNYKVRISDISMMDEIKDYSDGNISIH
;
A
#
# COMPACT_ATOMS: atom_id res chain seq x y z
N MET A 1 -72.17 16.13 -72.09
CA MET A 1 -72.40 15.49 -73.41
C MET A 1 -72.24 13.99 -73.27
N LYS A 2 -73.23 13.23 -73.76
CA LYS A 2 -73.20 11.90 -74.42
C LYS A 2 -72.05 10.93 -74.04
N LYS A 3 -72.37 9.76 -73.45
CA LYS A 3 -72.62 8.43 -74.10
C LYS A 3 -71.32 7.61 -74.24
N THR A 4 -71.21 6.30 -74.07
CA THR A 4 -72.00 5.18 -73.50
C THR A 4 -71.04 3.97 -73.46
N LEU A 5 -71.29 2.99 -72.58
CA LEU A 5 -71.45 1.55 -72.89
C LEU A 5 -70.42 0.51 -72.34
N ILE A 6 -71.03 -0.61 -71.86
CA ILE A 6 -70.61 -2.04 -71.68
C ILE A 6 -69.59 -2.34 -70.54
N ILE A 7 -69.74 -3.29 -69.60
CA ILE A 7 -70.04 -4.75 -69.60
C ILE A 7 -70.30 -5.19 -68.14
N ILE A 8 -71.20 -6.17 -67.98
CA ILE A 8 -71.64 -6.81 -66.73
C ILE A 8 -70.75 -8.03 -66.42
N PHE A 9 -70.42 -8.25 -65.14
CA PHE A 9 -70.26 -9.60 -64.58
C PHE A 9 -70.84 -9.64 -63.17
N ALA A 10 -71.69 -10.64 -62.92
CA ALA A 10 -72.45 -10.87 -61.70
C ALA A 10 -71.63 -11.61 -60.64
N ALA A 11 -71.83 -11.29 -59.36
CA ALA A 11 -71.31 -12.02 -58.22
C ALA A 11 -72.42 -12.37 -57.21
N LEU A 12 -72.51 -13.67 -56.93
CA LEU A 12 -73.06 -14.40 -55.79
C LEU A 12 -73.47 -13.58 -54.54
N LEU A 13 -74.70 -13.78 -54.08
CA LEU A 13 -75.14 -13.48 -52.70
C LEU A 13 -75.39 -14.80 -51.95
N ILE A 14 -74.44 -15.18 -51.10
CA ILE A 14 -74.59 -16.23 -50.09
C ILE A 14 -75.08 -15.55 -48.81
N ILE A 15 -76.28 -15.93 -48.37
CA ILE A 15 -76.86 -15.51 -47.10
C ILE A 15 -76.21 -16.37 -45.99
N THR A 16 -75.35 -15.76 -45.19
CA THR A 16 -74.77 -16.37 -43.98
C THR A 16 -75.37 -15.72 -42.72
N PRO A 17 -75.57 -16.48 -41.63
CA PRO A 17 -76.11 -15.94 -40.39
C PRO A 17 -75.11 -14.97 -39.76
N LEU A 18 -75.55 -13.73 -39.50
CA LEU A 18 -74.81 -12.76 -38.70
C LEU A 18 -74.66 -13.31 -37.28
N ALA A 19 -73.42 -13.67 -36.92
CA ALA A 19 -73.04 -13.83 -35.54
C ALA A 19 -73.22 -12.47 -34.83
N VAL A 20 -74.30 -12.34 -34.06
CA VAL A 20 -74.45 -11.25 -33.10
C VAL A 20 -73.35 -11.44 -32.06
N LYS A 21 -72.30 -10.63 -32.11
CA LYS A 21 -71.35 -10.53 -30.98
C LYS A 21 -72.17 -10.22 -29.73
N ALA A 22 -71.96 -11.01 -28.68
CA ALA A 22 -72.54 -10.74 -27.36
C ALA A 22 -72.16 -9.32 -26.93
N ALA A 23 -73.12 -8.39 -27.02
CA ALA A 23 -72.99 -7.06 -26.47
C ALA A 23 -73.37 -7.13 -24.98
N LEU A 24 -72.62 -6.44 -24.12
CA LEU A 24 -72.93 -6.36 -22.69
C LEU A 24 -74.33 -5.74 -22.50
N THR A 25 -75.10 -6.28 -21.56
CA THR A 25 -76.40 -5.70 -21.20
C THR A 25 -76.22 -4.36 -20.49
N GLU A 26 -77.22 -3.48 -20.54
CA GLU A 26 -77.18 -2.16 -19.90
C GLU A 26 -76.83 -2.25 -18.41
N SER A 27 -77.37 -3.24 -17.70
CA SER A 27 -77.07 -3.46 -16.28
C SER A 27 -75.62 -3.90 -16.03
N GLN A 28 -75.02 -4.67 -16.94
CA GLN A 28 -73.60 -5.04 -16.86
C GLN A 28 -72.71 -3.84 -17.12
N ILE A 29 -73.05 -2.99 -18.10
CA ILE A 29 -72.31 -1.75 -18.38
C ILE A 29 -72.38 -0.83 -17.16
N GLN A 30 -73.58 -0.59 -16.60
CA GLN A 30 -73.73 0.26 -15.42
C GLN A 30 -73.05 -0.31 -14.16
N SER A 31 -72.99 -1.63 -14.01
CA SER A 31 -72.25 -2.27 -12.91
C SER A 31 -70.75 -2.03 -13.01
N VAL A 32 -70.17 -2.13 -14.21
CA VAL A 32 -68.75 -1.82 -14.45
C VAL A 32 -68.47 -0.33 -14.23
N LEU A 33 -69.33 0.56 -14.72
CA LEU A 33 -69.15 2.01 -14.55
C LEU A 33 -69.30 2.44 -13.08
N SER A 34 -70.21 1.81 -12.33
CA SER A 34 -70.40 2.05 -10.89
C SER A 34 -69.20 1.56 -10.09
N LEU A 35 -68.64 0.40 -10.44
CA LEU A 35 -67.42 -0.11 -9.83
C LEU A 35 -66.23 0.82 -10.10
N LEU A 36 -66.07 1.32 -11.33
CA LEU A 36 -65.03 2.29 -11.68
C LEU A 36 -65.20 3.62 -10.92
N GLN A 37 -66.44 4.07 -10.74
CA GLN A 37 -66.74 5.24 -9.93
C GLN A 37 -66.41 5.02 -8.44
N ALA A 38 -66.63 3.81 -7.92
CA ALA A 38 -66.24 3.43 -6.55
C ALA A 38 -64.70 3.40 -6.37
N PHE A 39 -63.94 3.14 -7.44
CA PHE A 39 -62.48 3.26 -7.46
C PHE A 39 -61.96 4.68 -7.74
N GLY A 40 -62.83 5.69 -7.80
CA GLY A 40 -62.45 7.09 -7.95
C GLY A 40 -62.01 7.50 -9.36
N VAL A 41 -62.39 6.74 -10.39
CA VAL A 41 -62.07 7.05 -11.79
C VAL A 41 -62.80 8.33 -12.24
N ASP A 42 -62.08 9.22 -12.93
CA ASP A 42 -62.61 10.51 -13.38
C ASP A 42 -63.69 10.37 -14.46
N SER A 43 -64.51 11.41 -14.61
CA SER A 43 -65.69 11.39 -15.49
C SER A 43 -65.37 11.20 -16.97
N ALA A 44 -64.20 11.64 -17.44
CA ALA A 44 -63.82 11.48 -18.85
C ALA A 44 -63.38 10.04 -19.13
N THR A 45 -62.60 9.45 -18.23
CA THR A 45 -62.22 8.03 -18.32
C THR A 45 -63.43 7.10 -18.19
N ARG A 46 -64.40 7.46 -17.33
CA ARG A 46 -65.68 6.73 -17.21
C ARG A 46 -66.50 6.81 -18.51
N ALA A 47 -66.64 8.00 -19.11
CA ALA A 47 -67.39 8.20 -20.35
C ALA A 47 -66.73 7.50 -21.56
N ASN A 48 -65.40 7.49 -21.59
CA ASN A 48 -64.62 6.77 -22.60
C ASN A 48 -64.81 5.25 -22.47
N THR A 49 -64.75 4.74 -21.24
CA THR A 49 -65.00 3.32 -20.96
C THR A 49 -66.44 2.94 -21.30
N GLU A 50 -67.42 3.79 -20.99
CA GLU A 50 -68.81 3.60 -21.38
C GLU A 50 -68.97 3.53 -22.91
N SER A 51 -68.35 4.45 -23.64
CA SER A 51 -68.39 4.50 -25.11
C SER A 51 -67.74 3.25 -25.74
N ALA A 52 -66.64 2.77 -25.14
CA ALA A 52 -65.96 1.54 -25.54
C ALA A 52 -66.80 0.28 -25.27
N LEU A 53 -67.41 0.17 -24.08
CA LEU A 53 -68.29 -0.93 -23.70
C LEU A 53 -69.56 -0.99 -24.56
N ARG A 54 -69.97 0.15 -25.12
CA ARG A 54 -71.07 0.28 -26.09
C ARG A 54 -70.64 0.14 -27.55
N GLY A 55 -69.35 -0.08 -27.82
CA GLY A 55 -68.83 -0.34 -29.16
C GLY A 55 -68.78 0.87 -30.10
N GLN A 56 -68.65 2.09 -29.58
CA GLN A 56 -68.52 3.31 -30.38
C GLN A 56 -67.05 3.69 -30.61
N SER A 57 -66.72 4.19 -31.82
CA SER A 57 -65.36 4.56 -32.24
C SER A 57 -64.89 5.89 -31.62
N PHE A 58 -63.67 5.92 -31.10
CA PHE A 58 -63.05 7.08 -30.45
C PHE A 58 -62.60 8.16 -31.45
N SER A 59 -63.06 9.40 -31.27
CA SER A 59 -62.37 10.60 -31.78
C SER A 59 -61.89 11.45 -30.60
N GLY A 60 -60.57 11.50 -30.36
CA GLY A 60 -59.99 12.45 -29.41
C GLY A 60 -60.18 13.88 -29.96
N THR A 61 -60.89 14.78 -29.30
CA THR A 61 -60.46 15.80 -28.31
C THR A 61 -61.55 16.91 -28.33
N PRO A 62 -61.64 17.90 -27.41
CA PRO A 62 -60.63 18.37 -26.43
C PRO A 62 -61.14 18.64 -25.00
N SER A 63 -60.24 18.63 -24.01
CA SER A 63 -60.32 19.53 -22.84
C SER A 63 -59.04 19.49 -21.98
N PRO A 64 -58.52 20.62 -21.50
CA PRO A 64 -58.26 21.87 -22.21
C PRO A 64 -56.74 22.05 -22.39
N SER A 65 -56.32 22.56 -23.55
CA SER A 65 -54.96 23.06 -23.74
C SER A 65 -54.79 24.33 -22.92
N ALA A 66 -54.28 24.20 -21.69
CA ALA A 66 -53.70 25.35 -21.01
C ALA A 66 -52.39 25.70 -21.74
N THR A 67 -52.45 26.62 -22.70
CA THR A 67 -51.28 27.11 -23.45
C THR A 67 -50.41 28.07 -22.64
N THR A 68 -50.86 28.48 -21.46
CA THR A 68 -50.19 29.47 -20.60
C THR A 68 -50.29 29.07 -19.14
N ILE A 69 -49.18 29.26 -18.40
CA ILE A 69 -49.09 29.02 -16.96
C ILE A 69 -49.67 30.25 -16.23
N PRO A 70 -50.59 30.11 -15.27
CA PRO A 70 -51.17 31.25 -14.55
C PRO A 70 -50.11 32.10 -13.86
N SER A 71 -50.29 33.43 -13.90
CA SER A 71 -49.40 34.37 -13.20
C SER A 71 -49.42 34.09 -11.69
N GLY A 72 -48.24 33.95 -11.08
CA GLY A 72 -48.10 33.62 -9.64
C GLY A 72 -48.19 32.12 -9.30
N PHE A 73 -48.34 31.23 -10.28
CA PHE A 73 -48.32 29.78 -10.05
C PHE A 73 -46.96 29.31 -9.49
N ARG A 74 -46.99 28.39 -8.52
CA ARG A 74 -45.80 27.68 -8.02
C ARG A 74 -46.05 26.18 -7.90
N PHE A 75 -45.02 25.39 -8.21
CA PHE A 75 -45.01 23.95 -8.02
C PHE A 75 -44.87 23.58 -6.54
N ASN A 76 -45.97 23.18 -5.93
CA ASN A 76 -46.03 22.79 -4.52
C ASN A 76 -46.18 21.27 -4.31
N ASN A 77 -46.59 20.53 -5.35
CA ASN A 77 -46.82 19.10 -5.26
C ASN A 77 -45.69 18.31 -5.91
N ASP A 78 -45.20 17.28 -5.23
CA ASP A 78 -44.26 16.34 -5.83
C ASP A 78 -44.95 15.54 -6.95
N MET A 79 -44.24 15.30 -8.05
CA MET A 79 -44.75 14.58 -9.23
C MET A 79 -43.86 13.38 -9.54
N SER A 80 -44.45 12.26 -9.94
CA SER A 80 -43.76 11.02 -10.31
C SER A 80 -44.44 10.33 -11.49
N PRO A 81 -43.80 9.35 -12.17
CA PRO A 81 -44.46 8.59 -13.23
C PRO A 81 -45.82 8.04 -12.79
N GLY A 82 -46.83 8.22 -13.62
CA GLY A 82 -48.21 7.86 -13.30
C GLY A 82 -49.04 9.01 -12.68
N SER A 83 -48.43 10.12 -12.26
CA SER A 83 -49.15 11.27 -11.70
C SER A 83 -50.14 11.87 -12.71
N ARG A 84 -51.35 12.21 -12.25
CA ARG A 84 -52.43 12.84 -13.04
C ARG A 84 -52.88 14.16 -12.40
N ILE A 85 -52.04 15.18 -12.48
CA ILE A 85 -52.30 16.51 -11.88
C ILE A 85 -51.92 17.64 -12.84
N THR A 86 -52.55 18.81 -12.71
CA THR A 86 -52.33 19.98 -13.57
C THR A 86 -50.89 20.50 -13.55
N ASP A 87 -50.16 20.31 -12.44
CA ASP A 87 -48.74 20.64 -12.32
C ASP A 87 -47.91 19.92 -13.41
N VAL A 88 -48.29 18.68 -13.79
CA VAL A 88 -47.60 17.95 -14.87
C VAL A 88 -47.73 18.68 -16.20
N THR A 89 -48.91 19.23 -16.51
CA THR A 89 -49.14 20.03 -17.72
C THR A 89 -48.23 21.27 -17.74
N TYR A 90 -48.14 22.02 -16.64
CA TYR A 90 -47.30 23.22 -16.58
C TYR A 90 -45.81 22.90 -16.59
N MET A 91 -45.41 21.82 -15.92
CA MET A 91 -44.04 21.33 -15.98
C MET A 91 -43.66 20.99 -17.43
N LYS A 92 -44.50 20.26 -18.18
CA LYS A 92 -44.26 19.95 -19.61
C LYS A 92 -44.05 21.20 -20.47
N ILE A 93 -44.71 22.32 -20.15
CA ILE A 93 -44.50 23.60 -20.84
C ILE A 93 -43.08 24.12 -20.58
N ILE A 94 -42.63 24.14 -19.32
CA ILE A 94 -41.28 24.61 -18.94
C ILE A 94 -40.21 23.67 -19.49
N LEU A 95 -40.41 22.35 -19.40
CA LEU A 95 -39.47 21.36 -19.95
C LEU A 95 -39.30 21.52 -21.45
N ALA A 96 -40.36 21.86 -22.19
CA ALA A 96 -40.29 22.16 -23.61
C ALA A 96 -39.55 23.48 -23.89
N GLN A 97 -39.79 24.53 -23.11
CA GLN A 97 -39.05 25.81 -23.20
C GLN A 97 -37.55 25.61 -22.95
N GLU A 98 -37.20 24.67 -22.07
CA GLU A 98 -35.80 24.33 -21.76
C GLU A 98 -35.17 23.32 -22.72
N GLY A 99 -35.88 22.92 -23.78
CA GLY A 99 -35.40 22.00 -24.81
C GLY A 99 -35.30 20.54 -24.38
N CYS A 100 -35.92 20.17 -23.25
CA CYS A 100 -35.92 18.81 -22.72
C CYS A 100 -37.17 18.01 -23.07
N PHE A 101 -38.22 18.64 -23.63
CA PHE A 101 -39.44 17.94 -24.03
C PHE A 101 -39.86 18.30 -25.45
N ASN A 102 -39.66 17.36 -26.37
CA ASN A 102 -39.89 17.54 -27.82
C ASN A 102 -41.30 17.14 -28.28
N SER A 103 -42.17 16.68 -27.37
CA SER A 103 -43.55 16.32 -27.68
C SER A 103 -44.48 17.54 -27.62
N SER A 104 -45.49 17.56 -28.49
CA SER A 104 -46.60 18.52 -28.40
C SER A 104 -47.64 18.15 -27.33
N ASP A 105 -47.51 16.98 -26.69
CA ASP A 105 -48.43 16.54 -25.63
C ASP A 105 -48.39 17.50 -24.42
N ARG A 106 -49.56 17.97 -23.99
CA ARG A 106 -49.74 18.80 -22.79
C ARG A 106 -50.78 18.20 -21.83
N SER A 107 -51.01 16.89 -21.93
CA SER A 107 -51.83 16.16 -20.97
C SER A 107 -51.30 16.32 -19.54
N ASN A 108 -52.20 16.24 -18.56
CA ASN A 108 -51.88 16.28 -17.13
C ASN A 108 -51.29 14.95 -16.61
N TYR A 109 -50.90 14.05 -17.51
CA TYR A 109 -50.40 12.72 -17.17
C TYR A 109 -48.88 12.62 -17.32
N PHE A 110 -48.22 12.11 -16.29
CA PHE A 110 -46.77 11.90 -16.26
C PHE A 110 -46.44 10.53 -16.86
N ASP A 111 -46.22 10.50 -18.17
CA ASP A 111 -45.91 9.30 -18.94
C ASP A 111 -44.40 9.04 -19.09
N SER A 112 -44.02 8.02 -19.86
CA SER A 112 -42.62 7.69 -20.12
C SER A 112 -41.88 8.78 -20.89
N ALA A 113 -42.55 9.51 -21.79
CA ALA A 113 -41.94 10.63 -22.50
C ALA A 113 -41.64 11.80 -21.53
N THR A 114 -42.55 12.06 -20.59
CA THR A 114 -42.35 13.05 -19.50
C THR A 114 -41.22 12.64 -18.58
N THR A 115 -41.07 11.34 -18.34
CA THR A 115 -39.99 10.77 -17.52
C THR A 115 -38.62 11.11 -18.11
N GLU A 116 -38.41 10.85 -19.40
CA GLU A 116 -37.14 11.17 -20.05
C GLU A 116 -36.88 12.68 -20.11
N ALA A 117 -37.93 13.49 -20.25
CA ALA A 117 -37.82 14.93 -20.22
C ALA A 117 -37.41 15.49 -18.86
N VAL A 118 -37.95 14.94 -17.77
CA VAL A 118 -37.54 15.31 -16.41
C VAL A 118 -36.10 14.88 -16.13
N LYS A 119 -35.67 13.70 -16.62
CA LYS A 119 -34.28 13.26 -16.52
C LYS A 119 -33.33 14.20 -17.25
N CYS A 120 -33.68 14.61 -18.49
CA CYS A 120 -32.95 15.65 -19.23
C CYS A 120 -32.83 16.95 -18.44
N PHE A 121 -33.95 17.46 -17.92
CA PHE A 121 -33.97 18.74 -17.19
C PHE A 121 -33.14 18.68 -15.90
N LYS A 122 -33.21 17.57 -15.17
CA LYS A 122 -32.37 17.33 -13.99
C LYS A 122 -30.90 17.19 -14.33
N MET A 123 -30.56 16.64 -15.50
CA MET A 123 -29.18 16.60 -15.96
C MET A 123 -28.67 18.01 -16.28
N LYS A 124 -29.49 18.80 -16.98
CA LYS A 124 -29.17 20.19 -17.38
C LYS A 124 -28.95 21.10 -16.16
N TYR A 125 -29.78 20.99 -15.13
CA TYR A 125 -29.73 21.83 -13.92
C TYR A 125 -29.24 21.09 -12.67
N ARG A 126 -28.45 20.02 -12.82
CA ARG A 126 -28.09 19.10 -11.73
C ARG A 126 -27.52 19.81 -10.50
N ASN A 127 -26.60 20.74 -10.71
CA ASN A 127 -25.90 21.44 -9.63
C ASN A 127 -26.84 22.39 -8.88
N GLU A 128 -27.68 23.12 -9.62
CA GLU A 128 -28.63 24.09 -9.06
C GLU A 128 -29.76 23.40 -8.31
N ILE A 129 -30.28 22.28 -8.85
CA ILE A 129 -31.29 21.46 -8.18
C ILE A 129 -30.71 20.82 -6.91
N SER A 130 -29.45 20.37 -6.94
CA SER A 130 -28.77 19.82 -5.75
C SER A 130 -28.56 20.89 -4.67
N SER A 131 -28.21 22.11 -5.08
CA SER A 131 -28.10 23.26 -4.18
C SER A 131 -29.46 23.60 -3.54
N ASN A 132 -30.52 23.70 -4.34
CA ASN A 132 -31.87 23.96 -3.86
C ASN A 132 -32.42 22.83 -2.96
N ALA A 133 -31.95 21.59 -3.14
CA ALA A 133 -32.34 20.45 -2.31
C ALA A 133 -31.54 20.35 -1.00
N GLY A 134 -30.36 20.98 -0.91
CA GLY A 134 -29.43 20.84 0.22
C GLY A 134 -28.67 19.50 0.25
N TYR A 135 -28.74 18.71 -0.83
CA TYR A 135 -28.04 17.43 -1.00
C TYR A 135 -27.88 17.10 -2.49
N ALA A 136 -26.89 16.26 -2.85
CA ALA A 136 -26.70 15.83 -4.23
C ALA A 136 -27.90 14.99 -4.71
N ILE A 137 -28.59 15.47 -5.75
CA ILE A 137 -29.76 14.76 -6.29
C ILE A 137 -29.37 13.76 -7.38
N GLY A 138 -29.94 12.55 -7.31
CA GLY A 138 -29.86 11.59 -8.42
C GLY A 138 -30.73 12.01 -9.61
N ILE A 139 -30.38 11.57 -10.82
CA ILE A 139 -31.26 11.67 -12.01
C ILE A 139 -32.37 10.62 -11.87
N THR A 140 -33.35 10.94 -11.04
CA THR A 140 -34.57 10.16 -10.86
C THR A 140 -35.75 10.84 -11.56
N GLU A 141 -36.76 10.05 -11.86
CA GLU A 141 -38.04 10.48 -12.45
C GLU A 141 -38.98 11.22 -11.49
N LEU A 142 -38.63 11.26 -10.19
CA LEU A 142 -39.38 11.98 -9.16
C LEU A 142 -39.05 13.48 -9.17
N VAL A 143 -40.04 14.34 -9.37
CA VAL A 143 -39.94 15.79 -9.25
C VAL A 143 -40.27 16.19 -7.81
N ALA A 144 -39.24 16.31 -6.99
CA ALA A 144 -39.33 16.67 -5.57
C ALA A 144 -38.83 18.10 -5.30
N GLY A 145 -38.80 18.51 -4.03
CA GLY A 145 -38.52 19.87 -3.55
C GLY A 145 -37.45 20.66 -4.33
N GLY A 146 -36.23 20.15 -4.49
CA GLY A 146 -35.19 20.88 -5.23
C GLY A 146 -35.49 21.10 -6.72
N THR A 147 -36.15 20.12 -7.37
CA THR A 147 -36.54 20.23 -8.78
C THR A 147 -37.70 21.21 -8.93
N ARG A 148 -38.67 21.17 -8.00
CA ARG A 148 -39.76 22.15 -7.93
C ARG A 148 -39.25 23.56 -7.73
N GLU A 149 -38.27 23.74 -6.86
CA GLU A 149 -37.70 25.06 -6.61
C GLU A 149 -36.97 25.61 -7.83
N LYS A 150 -36.27 24.75 -8.58
CA LYS A 150 -35.68 25.17 -9.86
C LYS A 150 -36.73 25.52 -10.92
N LEU A 151 -37.82 24.74 -11.02
CA LEU A 151 -38.95 25.07 -11.91
C LEU A 151 -39.59 26.41 -11.51
N ASN A 152 -39.75 26.67 -10.20
CA ASN A 152 -40.26 27.94 -9.69
C ASN A 152 -39.30 29.12 -9.94
N GLN A 153 -37.99 28.89 -9.88
CA GLN A 153 -36.97 29.91 -10.22
C GLN A 153 -37.06 30.31 -11.70
N LEU A 154 -37.21 29.33 -12.61
CA LEU A 154 -37.39 29.59 -14.04
C LEU A 154 -38.69 30.34 -14.34
N LEU A 155 -39.76 30.06 -13.59
CA LEU A 155 -41.01 30.83 -13.67
C LEU A 155 -40.89 32.29 -13.20
N SER A 156 -39.88 32.61 -12.38
CA SER A 156 -39.67 33.94 -11.80
C SER A 156 -38.68 34.85 -12.56
N GLY A 157 -38.01 34.35 -13.61
CA GLY A 157 -37.24 35.17 -14.55
C GLY A 157 -35.92 35.81 -14.06
N GLY A 158 -35.07 35.11 -13.29
CA GLY A 158 -33.83 35.67 -12.73
C GLY A 158 -32.52 35.36 -13.51
N THR A 159 -31.73 36.40 -13.79
CA THR A 159 -30.38 36.40 -14.41
C THR A 159 -29.28 35.89 -13.46
N GLY A 160 -28.53 34.84 -13.85
CA GLY A 160 -27.32 34.36 -13.17
C GLY A 160 -26.07 34.40 -14.08
N CYS A 161 -24.86 34.39 -13.50
CA CYS A 161 -23.56 34.43 -14.18
C CYS A 161 -23.47 33.41 -15.33
N ALA A 162 -23.13 33.89 -16.53
CA ALA A 162 -22.88 33.07 -17.71
C ALA A 162 -21.38 32.78 -17.88
N GLU A 163 -21.05 31.82 -18.74
CA GLU A 163 -19.66 31.40 -18.98
C GLU A 163 -18.74 32.53 -19.47
N SER A 164 -19.32 33.54 -20.11
CA SER A 164 -18.63 34.75 -20.55
C SER A 164 -18.12 35.65 -19.41
N ASN A 165 -18.46 35.36 -18.14
CA ASN A 165 -18.04 36.11 -16.95
C ASN A 165 -16.80 35.50 -16.25
N TRP A 166 -16.11 34.56 -16.89
CA TRP A 166 -14.93 33.89 -16.36
C TRP A 166 -13.78 33.87 -17.38
N LEU A 167 -12.60 34.35 -16.96
CA LEU A 167 -11.34 34.21 -17.69
C LEU A 167 -10.51 33.10 -17.04
N TYR A 168 -9.55 32.52 -17.76
CA TYR A 168 -8.61 31.55 -17.19
C TYR A 168 -7.16 31.82 -17.61
N SER A 169 -6.23 31.35 -16.79
CA SER A 169 -4.79 31.30 -17.08
C SER A 169 -4.25 29.89 -16.82
N LEU A 170 -3.25 29.47 -17.60
CA LEU A 170 -2.61 28.16 -17.48
C LEU A 170 -1.21 28.32 -16.87
N TYR A 171 -0.88 27.49 -15.88
CA TYR A 171 0.43 27.49 -15.22
C TYR A 171 1.04 26.07 -15.14
N PRO A 172 2.29 25.86 -15.58
CA PRO A 172 3.11 26.77 -16.38
C PRO A 172 2.49 27.03 -17.76
N ALA A 173 2.83 28.16 -18.41
CA ALA A 173 2.23 28.57 -19.68
C ALA A 173 2.47 27.58 -20.84
N THR A 174 3.56 26.81 -20.76
CA THR A 174 3.87 25.67 -21.63
C THR A 174 3.64 24.36 -20.88
N CYS A 175 3.22 23.32 -21.60
CA CYS A 175 2.86 22.06 -20.98
C CYS A 175 4.12 21.35 -20.41
N PRO A 176 4.16 21.06 -19.10
CA PRO A 176 5.30 20.40 -18.48
C PRO A 176 5.31 18.89 -18.81
N THR A 177 6.45 18.22 -18.62
CA THR A 177 6.67 16.78 -18.92
C THR A 177 5.73 15.83 -18.18
N THR A 178 4.99 16.32 -17.19
CA THR A 178 3.97 15.58 -16.46
C THR A 178 2.66 15.42 -17.24
N GLY A 179 2.44 16.17 -18.33
CA GLY A 179 1.22 16.11 -19.16
C GLY A 179 0.01 16.87 -18.60
N TYR A 180 0.22 17.68 -17.55
CA TYR A 180 -0.85 18.43 -16.89
C TYR A 180 -0.45 19.90 -16.64
N GLN A 181 -1.38 20.81 -16.92
CA GLN A 181 -1.32 22.23 -16.56
C GLN A 181 -2.38 22.53 -15.50
N THR A 182 -2.11 23.55 -14.68
CA THR A 182 -3.12 24.09 -13.75
C THR A 182 -3.87 25.21 -14.45
N LYS A 183 -5.19 25.08 -14.58
CA LYS A 183 -6.08 26.10 -15.12
C LYS A 183 -6.71 26.87 -13.96
N ASN A 184 -6.29 28.13 -13.81
CA ASN A 184 -6.76 29.03 -12.77
C ASN A 184 -7.85 29.93 -13.34
N TRP A 185 -9.00 29.98 -12.68
CA TRP A 185 -10.15 30.77 -13.13
C TRP A 185 -10.23 32.11 -12.39
N THR A 186 -10.46 33.19 -13.14
CA THR A 186 -10.62 34.55 -12.63
C THR A 186 -11.98 35.09 -13.06
N LYS A 187 -12.82 35.44 -12.09
CA LYS A 187 -14.15 36.01 -12.34
C LYS A 187 -14.03 37.44 -12.84
N THR A 188 -14.69 37.75 -13.94
CA THR A 188 -14.78 39.11 -14.50
C THR A 188 -16.21 39.63 -14.42
N GLY A 189 -16.43 40.58 -13.50
CA GLY A 189 -17.70 41.27 -13.29
C GLY A 189 -18.46 40.93 -12.00
N SER A 190 -19.49 41.72 -11.71
CA SER A 190 -20.20 41.80 -10.42
C SER A 190 -21.49 40.97 -10.34
N CYS A 191 -21.56 39.80 -11.00
CA CYS A 191 -22.76 38.94 -10.96
C CYS A 191 -22.80 38.04 -9.71
N THR A 192 -23.99 37.64 -9.23
CA THR A 192 -24.20 36.73 -8.09
C THR A 192 -25.12 35.57 -8.46
N GLY A 193 -24.72 34.32 -8.13
CA GLY A 193 -25.37 33.08 -8.61
C GLY A 193 -25.08 32.77 -10.09
N GLY A 194 -25.25 31.51 -10.54
CA GLY A 194 -24.94 31.05 -11.92
C GLY A 194 -23.77 30.06 -11.99
N VAL A 195 -23.11 29.94 -13.16
CA VAL A 195 -21.97 29.02 -13.35
C VAL A 195 -20.80 29.45 -12.44
N SER A 196 -20.24 28.48 -11.72
CA SER A 196 -19.13 28.66 -10.77
C SER A 196 -18.00 27.69 -11.09
N HIS A 197 -16.78 28.20 -11.15
CA HIS A 197 -15.55 27.41 -11.34
C HIS A 197 -14.72 27.35 -10.05
N PRO A 198 -13.99 26.25 -9.76
CA PRO A 198 -13.04 26.19 -8.66
C PRO A 198 -11.88 27.17 -8.86
N TYR A 199 -11.25 27.65 -7.78
CA TYR A 199 -10.10 28.58 -7.85
C TYR A 199 -8.96 28.04 -8.75
N SER A 200 -8.80 26.72 -8.85
CA SER A 200 -7.93 26.04 -9.82
C SER A 200 -8.43 24.63 -10.14
N GLU A 201 -8.15 24.14 -11.36
CA GLU A 201 -8.38 22.75 -11.77
C GLU A 201 -7.20 22.20 -12.60
N LEU A 202 -6.92 20.90 -12.50
CA LEU A 202 -5.88 20.21 -13.29
C LEU A 202 -6.45 19.84 -14.66
N VAL A 203 -5.75 20.25 -15.71
CA VAL A 203 -6.18 20.01 -17.09
C VAL A 203 -5.04 19.33 -17.84
N SER A 204 -5.36 18.22 -18.51
CA SER A 204 -4.41 17.53 -19.38
C SER A 204 -4.00 18.45 -20.52
N CYS A 205 -2.70 18.57 -20.75
CA CYS A 205 -2.13 19.32 -21.86
C CYS A 205 -1.20 18.41 -22.65
N ASP A 206 -1.12 18.61 -23.96
CA ASP A 206 -0.32 17.78 -24.85
C ASP A 206 0.96 18.55 -25.23
N ALA A 207 2.08 18.19 -24.60
CA ALA A 207 3.39 18.63 -25.03
C ALA A 207 3.87 17.65 -26.10
N SER A 208 3.73 18.05 -27.37
CA SER A 208 4.21 17.36 -28.58
C SER A 208 3.43 16.13 -29.04
N ALA A 209 2.63 16.38 -30.09
CA ALA A 209 2.41 15.38 -31.12
C ALA A 209 3.76 14.81 -31.60
N SER A 210 3.85 13.48 -31.54
CA SER A 210 4.83 12.57 -32.15
C SER A 210 6.29 12.61 -31.67
N ALA A 211 6.61 11.72 -30.74
CA ALA A 211 7.88 10.98 -30.79
C ALA A 211 7.56 9.48 -30.68
N PHE A 212 7.58 8.78 -31.81
CA PHE A 212 7.52 7.33 -31.84
C PHE A 212 8.76 6.78 -31.14
N ILE A 213 8.56 5.85 -30.20
CA ILE A 213 9.63 5.09 -29.53
C ILE A 213 10.08 4.00 -30.52
N CYS A 214 11.39 3.80 -30.71
CA CYS A 214 11.90 2.82 -31.67
C CYS A 214 11.53 1.39 -31.23
N THR A 215 10.66 0.74 -31.98
CA THR A 215 10.37 -0.71 -31.94
C THR A 215 11.18 -1.44 -33.02
N GLU A 216 11.25 -2.78 -32.99
CA GLU A 216 12.00 -3.57 -33.99
C GLU A 216 11.62 -3.29 -35.44
N SER A 217 10.38 -2.86 -35.71
CA SER A 217 9.94 -2.49 -37.06
C SER A 217 10.63 -1.24 -37.65
N HIS A 218 11.41 -0.51 -36.85
CA HIS A 218 12.15 0.68 -37.27
C HIS A 218 13.62 0.39 -37.60
N TRP A 219 14.02 -0.88 -37.56
CA TRP A 219 15.37 -1.35 -37.86
C TRP A 219 15.30 -2.41 -38.96
N PHE A 220 16.14 -2.25 -39.99
CA PHE A 220 16.41 -3.34 -40.94
C PHE A 220 17.90 -3.64 -40.95
N TYR A 221 18.26 -4.86 -41.32
CA TYR A 221 19.65 -5.27 -41.40
C TYR A 221 20.02 -5.76 -42.78
N SER A 222 21.29 -5.59 -43.14
CA SER A 222 21.92 -6.26 -44.28
C SER A 222 23.01 -7.18 -43.77
N VAL A 223 23.18 -8.34 -44.42
CA VAL A 223 24.25 -9.30 -44.11
C VAL A 223 25.29 -9.27 -45.23
N THR A 224 26.56 -9.10 -44.85
CA THR A 224 27.68 -9.01 -45.80
C THR A 224 28.76 -10.03 -45.43
N PRO A 225 29.20 -10.91 -46.35
CA PRO A 225 28.67 -11.13 -47.71
C PRO A 225 27.31 -11.86 -47.70
N ALA A 226 26.53 -11.71 -48.79
CA ALA A 226 25.18 -12.25 -48.91
C ALA A 226 25.10 -13.79 -48.85
N GLY A 227 26.19 -14.50 -49.12
CA GLY A 227 26.36 -15.93 -48.89
C GLY A 227 27.32 -16.20 -47.73
N CYS A 228 27.16 -17.32 -47.02
CA CYS A 228 28.00 -17.65 -45.87
C CYS A 228 29.46 -17.89 -46.31
N PRO A 229 30.42 -17.04 -45.90
CA PRO A 229 31.82 -17.20 -46.29
C PRO A 229 32.46 -18.38 -45.55
N SER A 230 33.62 -18.84 -46.01
CA SER A 230 34.34 -20.00 -45.44
C SER A 230 34.74 -19.85 -43.97
N SER A 231 34.58 -18.66 -43.37
CA SER A 231 34.76 -18.41 -41.95
C SER A 231 33.55 -18.80 -41.08
N GLY A 232 32.40 -19.17 -41.67
CA GLY A 232 31.18 -19.53 -40.94
C GLY A 232 30.52 -18.36 -40.20
N GLN A 233 30.91 -17.12 -40.54
CA GLN A 233 30.48 -15.90 -39.87
C GLN A 233 30.13 -14.83 -40.90
N GLN A 234 28.97 -14.21 -40.75
CA GLN A 234 28.51 -13.07 -41.53
C GLN A 234 28.43 -11.83 -40.64
N THR A 235 28.71 -10.65 -41.21
CA THR A 235 28.51 -9.38 -40.51
C THR A 235 27.12 -8.86 -40.82
N LYS A 236 26.31 -8.68 -39.78
CA LYS A 236 24.97 -8.12 -39.84
C LYS A 236 25.03 -6.64 -39.46
N THR A 237 24.70 -5.76 -40.39
CA THR A 237 24.74 -4.30 -40.25
C THR A 237 23.33 -3.76 -40.10
N TRP A 238 23.05 -3.08 -39.00
CA TRP A 238 21.73 -2.55 -38.68
C TRP A 238 21.60 -1.09 -39.14
N THR A 239 20.52 -0.79 -39.86
CA THR A 239 20.21 0.55 -40.36
C THR A 239 18.83 0.99 -39.83
N LYS A 240 18.77 2.18 -39.26
CA LYS A 240 17.54 2.79 -38.71
C LYS A 240 16.73 3.43 -39.84
N ILE A 241 15.43 3.15 -39.89
CA ILE A 241 14.51 3.75 -40.86
C ILE A 241 13.59 4.73 -40.13
N GLY A 242 13.60 6.00 -40.56
CA GLY A 242 12.74 7.06 -40.01
C GLY A 242 13.33 7.79 -38.80
N THR A 243 12.57 8.75 -38.26
CA THR A 243 12.96 9.62 -37.13
C THR A 243 12.22 9.19 -35.85
N CYS A 244 12.81 8.28 -35.07
CA CYS A 244 12.37 7.90 -33.71
C CYS A 244 13.50 8.18 -32.69
N ASP A 245 13.22 8.39 -31.41
CA ASP A 245 14.24 8.64 -30.37
C ASP A 245 13.91 7.90 -29.06
N GLY A 246 14.87 7.16 -28.51
CA GLY A 246 14.68 6.19 -27.41
C GLY A 246 13.97 4.88 -27.83
N GLY A 247 14.19 3.77 -27.11
CA GLY A 247 13.60 2.44 -27.38
C GLY A 247 14.62 1.32 -27.62
N VAL A 248 14.25 0.32 -28.45
CA VAL A 248 15.14 -0.79 -28.86
C VAL A 248 16.29 -0.24 -29.70
N SER A 249 17.52 -0.61 -29.32
CA SER A 249 18.78 -0.17 -29.95
C SER A 249 19.62 -1.38 -30.34
N HIS A 250 20.12 -1.38 -31.58
CA HIS A 250 21.05 -2.38 -32.10
C HIS A 250 22.45 -1.78 -32.29
N PRO A 251 23.53 -2.56 -32.10
CA PRO A 251 24.88 -2.12 -32.45
C PRO A 251 25.00 -1.89 -33.96
N ALA A 252 25.87 -0.96 -34.39
CA ALA A 252 26.04 -0.65 -35.82
C ALA A 252 26.37 -1.89 -36.66
N THR A 253 27.08 -2.86 -36.09
CA THR A 253 27.33 -4.19 -36.65
C THR A 253 27.36 -5.28 -35.56
N GLU A 254 26.91 -6.50 -35.88
CA GLU A 254 27.07 -7.70 -35.06
C GLU A 254 27.53 -8.90 -35.91
N ILE A 255 28.35 -9.80 -35.33
CA ILE A 255 28.83 -11.01 -36.02
C ILE A 255 27.86 -12.15 -35.74
N VAL A 256 27.36 -12.80 -36.80
CA VAL A 256 26.37 -13.87 -36.71
C VAL A 256 26.91 -15.14 -37.36
N SER A 257 26.80 -16.27 -36.67
CA SER A 257 27.21 -17.57 -37.20
C SER A 257 26.23 -18.05 -38.27
N CYS A 258 26.76 -18.52 -39.40
CA CYS A 258 25.99 -19.10 -40.49
C CYS A 258 26.58 -20.47 -40.86
N SER A 259 25.73 -21.40 -41.27
CA SER A 259 26.15 -22.72 -41.75
C SER A 259 25.65 -22.93 -43.18
N GLY A 260 26.55 -22.78 -44.14
CA GLY A 260 26.32 -23.20 -45.52
C GLY A 260 26.50 -24.71 -45.67
N SER A 261 25.54 -25.36 -46.33
CA SER A 261 25.55 -26.75 -46.77
C SER A 261 26.93 -27.20 -47.28
N LEU A 262 27.51 -28.23 -46.65
CA LEU A 262 28.62 -29.00 -47.20
C LEU A 262 28.05 -30.26 -47.90
N ASP A 263 28.47 -30.43 -49.14
CA ASP A 263 28.23 -31.56 -50.04
C ASP A 263 28.63 -32.91 -49.39
N PRO A 264 27.77 -33.95 -49.36
CA PRO A 264 28.06 -35.26 -48.74
C PRO A 264 29.02 -36.17 -49.53
N ALA A 265 29.62 -35.73 -50.63
CA ALA A 265 30.26 -36.65 -51.57
C ALA A 265 31.62 -37.28 -51.16
N ASN A 266 32.16 -37.12 -49.93
CA ASN A 266 33.53 -37.64 -49.64
C ASN A 266 33.87 -38.07 -48.19
N ALA A 267 32.94 -38.67 -47.43
CA ALA A 267 33.19 -39.22 -46.06
C ALA A 267 33.52 -40.74 -46.06
N CYS A 268 34.43 -41.19 -45.19
CA CYS A 268 34.89 -42.58 -45.07
C CYS A 268 33.83 -43.52 -44.46
N THR A 269 33.61 -44.68 -45.10
CA THR A 269 32.70 -45.77 -44.66
C THR A 269 33.48 -47.09 -44.50
N ASP A 270 32.88 -48.16 -43.96
CA ASP A 270 33.57 -49.46 -43.72
C ASP A 270 34.16 -50.10 -45.00
N SER A 271 33.59 -49.83 -46.17
CA SER A 271 34.13 -50.27 -47.46
C SER A 271 35.41 -49.53 -47.90
N SER A 272 35.82 -48.51 -47.14
CA SER A 272 37.07 -47.75 -47.32
C SER A 272 38.27 -48.39 -46.62
N TRP A 273 38.12 -49.61 -46.06
CA TRP A 273 39.13 -50.32 -45.27
C TRP A 273 39.27 -51.80 -45.68
N SER A 274 40.48 -52.37 -45.62
CA SER A 274 40.76 -53.82 -45.73
C SER A 274 41.41 -54.35 -44.46
N TYR A 275 41.43 -55.67 -44.25
CA TYR A 275 42.19 -56.28 -43.16
C TYR A 275 43.06 -57.45 -43.62
N SER A 276 44.08 -57.77 -42.82
CA SER A 276 44.95 -58.93 -42.99
C SER A 276 45.09 -59.72 -41.68
N LEU A 277 45.30 -61.04 -41.77
CA LEU A 277 45.49 -61.96 -40.64
C LEU A 277 46.93 -62.50 -40.63
N TYR A 278 47.61 -62.44 -39.49
CA TYR A 278 48.98 -62.93 -39.32
C TYR A 278 49.13 -63.80 -38.06
N PRO A 279 49.71 -65.01 -38.14
CA PRO A 279 50.12 -65.74 -39.37
C PRO A 279 48.91 -66.27 -40.15
N THR A 280 49.04 -66.53 -41.45
CA THR A 280 47.93 -66.95 -42.33
C THR A 280 47.40 -68.36 -42.08
N THR A 281 48.18 -69.22 -41.43
CA THR A 281 47.76 -70.54 -40.93
C THR A 281 47.85 -70.55 -39.41
N CYS A 282 47.01 -71.34 -38.76
CA CYS A 282 46.92 -71.36 -37.31
C CYS A 282 48.24 -71.81 -36.67
N PRO A 283 48.97 -70.93 -35.97
CA PRO A 283 50.19 -71.32 -35.27
C PRO A 283 49.84 -72.20 -34.05
N SER A 284 50.82 -72.90 -33.49
CA SER A 284 50.63 -73.77 -32.33
C SER A 284 50.12 -73.07 -31.07
N SER A 285 50.21 -71.72 -31.00
CA SER A 285 49.57 -70.90 -29.95
C SER A 285 48.04 -70.84 -30.08
N GLY A 286 47.52 -71.30 -31.21
CA GLY A 286 46.12 -71.23 -31.53
C GLY A 286 45.60 -69.82 -31.71
N GLN A 287 46.42 -68.78 -31.92
CA GLN A 287 45.97 -67.38 -32.06
C GLN A 287 46.52 -66.68 -33.33
N GLN A 288 45.70 -65.84 -33.97
CA GLN A 288 46.04 -64.99 -35.12
C GLN A 288 45.68 -63.52 -34.84
N THR A 289 46.43 -62.56 -35.40
CA THR A 289 46.19 -61.11 -35.25
C THR A 289 45.62 -60.51 -36.54
N LYS A 290 44.59 -59.66 -36.41
CA LYS A 290 43.85 -58.97 -37.48
C LYS A 290 44.15 -57.46 -37.48
N THR A 291 44.68 -56.94 -38.57
CA THR A 291 45.10 -55.53 -38.72
C THR A 291 44.37 -54.86 -39.88
N TRP A 292 43.84 -53.64 -39.66
CA TRP A 292 43.07 -52.85 -40.64
C TRP A 292 43.92 -51.81 -41.37
N THR A 293 43.71 -51.64 -42.68
CA THR A 293 44.44 -50.71 -43.57
C THR A 293 43.46 -49.93 -44.45
N LYS A 294 43.55 -48.59 -44.45
CA LYS A 294 42.70 -47.69 -45.25
C LYS A 294 43.02 -47.78 -46.74
N ILE A 295 42.01 -47.86 -47.59
CA ILE A 295 42.15 -47.94 -49.05
C ILE A 295 41.28 -46.86 -49.68
N GLY A 296 41.86 -45.68 -49.93
CA GLY A 296 41.20 -44.56 -50.62
C GLY A 296 41.41 -43.17 -49.99
N ASN A 297 41.21 -42.13 -50.80
CA ASN A 297 41.38 -40.72 -50.42
C ASN A 297 40.06 -40.09 -49.92
N CYS A 298 39.57 -40.54 -48.76
CA CYS A 298 38.42 -39.93 -48.05
C CYS A 298 38.90 -39.21 -46.78
N THR A 299 38.19 -38.16 -46.35
CA THR A 299 38.52 -37.35 -45.15
C THR A 299 37.29 -37.16 -44.25
N GLY A 300 37.41 -37.51 -42.96
CA GLY A 300 36.29 -37.57 -42.01
C GLY A 300 35.44 -38.85 -42.16
N GLY A 301 34.82 -39.35 -41.08
CA GLY A 301 34.03 -40.59 -41.06
C GLY A 301 34.46 -41.59 -39.98
N VAL A 302 34.12 -42.88 -40.14
CA VAL A 302 34.48 -43.98 -39.22
C VAL A 302 36.00 -44.21 -39.20
N ASP A 303 36.60 -44.27 -38.00
CA ASP A 303 38.03 -44.46 -37.77
C ASP A 303 38.32 -45.80 -37.05
N HIS A 304 39.08 -46.69 -37.67
CA HIS A 304 39.50 -47.98 -37.09
C HIS A 304 40.93 -47.84 -36.59
N SER A 305 41.11 -47.57 -35.29
CA SER A 305 42.43 -47.47 -34.65
C SER A 305 42.75 -48.74 -33.84
N ALA A 306 43.76 -49.50 -34.31
CA ALA A 306 44.45 -50.64 -33.67
C ALA A 306 43.92 -52.09 -33.92
N SER A 307 44.86 -53.04 -34.02
CA SER A 307 44.73 -54.47 -34.38
C SER A 307 44.14 -55.37 -33.25
N GLU A 308 43.44 -56.46 -33.60
CA GLU A 308 42.72 -57.39 -32.68
C GLU A 308 43.14 -58.89 -32.84
N THR A 309 42.94 -59.80 -31.86
CA THR A 309 43.45 -61.22 -31.87
C THR A 309 42.33 -62.30 -31.77
N ILE A 310 42.45 -63.45 -32.49
CA ILE A 310 41.41 -64.54 -32.67
C ILE A 310 41.99 -66.00 -32.61
N LEU A 311 41.22 -67.07 -32.27
CA LEU A 311 41.72 -68.45 -31.89
C LEU A 311 41.47 -69.67 -32.88
N CYS A 312 42.29 -70.77 -32.90
CA CYS A 312 42.25 -72.00 -33.78
C CYS A 312 43.12 -73.26 -33.27
N SER A 313 43.01 -74.53 -33.79
CA SER A 313 43.74 -75.78 -33.24
C SER A 313 44.00 -77.01 -34.18
N THR A 314 44.97 -77.96 -33.86
CA THR A 314 45.37 -79.22 -34.63
C THR A 314 45.92 -80.43 -33.79
N GLY A 315 45.86 -81.71 -34.27
CA GLY A 315 46.45 -82.94 -33.63
C GLY A 315 46.45 -84.28 -34.45
N SER A 316 47.27 -85.30 -34.09
CA SER A 316 48.10 -86.26 -34.93
C SER A 316 47.88 -87.82 -34.90
N ASN A 317 48.25 -88.50 -36.02
CA ASN A 317 48.82 -89.85 -36.40
C ASN A 317 48.52 -91.23 -35.71
N ASN A 318 48.10 -92.25 -36.51
CA ASN A 318 47.95 -93.70 -36.20
C ASN A 318 48.32 -94.62 -37.42
N SER A 319 48.50 -95.95 -37.26
CA SER A 319 48.85 -96.94 -38.32
C SER A 319 47.81 -97.09 -39.46
N CYS A 320 48.23 -97.46 -40.69
CA CYS A 320 47.36 -97.34 -41.87
C CYS A 320 46.13 -98.27 -41.84
N THR A 321 45.01 -97.73 -41.40
CA THR A 321 43.67 -98.28 -41.61
C THR A 321 43.02 -97.58 -42.81
N ASN A 322 41.76 -97.89 -43.13
CA ASN A 322 41.04 -97.16 -44.19
C ASN A 322 40.95 -95.64 -43.94
N VAL A 323 41.24 -95.16 -42.72
CA VAL A 323 41.23 -93.73 -42.39
C VAL A 323 42.51 -93.00 -42.85
N ASP A 324 43.57 -93.74 -43.17
CA ASP A 324 44.86 -93.20 -43.63
C ASP A 324 45.01 -93.24 -45.17
N TRP A 325 43.92 -93.58 -45.84
CA TRP A 325 43.79 -93.52 -47.29
C TRP A 325 42.59 -92.64 -47.62
N SER A 326 42.83 -91.53 -48.30
CA SER A 326 41.75 -90.85 -49.00
C SER A 326 41.61 -91.41 -50.39
N TYR A 327 40.45 -91.20 -50.98
CA TYR A 327 40.32 -91.28 -52.42
C TYR A 327 39.63 -90.02 -52.91
N ILE A 328 40.03 -89.58 -54.08
CA ILE A 328 39.21 -88.64 -54.85
C ILE A 328 38.33 -89.47 -55.78
N LEU A 329 37.03 -89.18 -55.77
CA LEU A 329 36.12 -89.69 -56.79
C LEU A 329 36.31 -88.84 -58.03
N SER A 330 36.57 -89.47 -59.17
CA SER A 330 36.65 -88.80 -60.46
C SER A 330 35.53 -89.32 -61.37
N PRO A 331 34.57 -88.46 -61.76
CA PRO A 331 34.31 -87.10 -61.25
C PRO A 331 33.77 -87.09 -59.82
N ALA A 332 33.90 -85.96 -59.10
CA ALA A 332 33.59 -85.84 -57.66
C ALA A 332 32.10 -86.02 -57.32
N SER A 333 31.22 -85.69 -58.27
CA SER A 333 29.79 -86.00 -58.25
C SER A 333 29.48 -87.17 -59.17
N CYS A 334 28.50 -88.00 -58.81
CA CYS A 334 28.13 -89.19 -59.57
C CYS A 334 27.72 -88.78 -61.01
N PRO A 335 28.47 -89.18 -62.04
CA PRO A 335 28.17 -88.83 -63.44
C PRO A 335 26.97 -89.65 -63.94
N SER A 336 26.41 -89.25 -65.09
CA SER A 336 25.22 -89.90 -65.69
C SER A 336 25.39 -91.39 -66.00
N SER A 337 26.61 -91.92 -65.95
CA SER A 337 26.91 -93.36 -66.08
C SER A 337 26.66 -94.19 -64.82
N GLY A 338 26.39 -93.57 -63.66
CA GLY A 338 26.15 -94.27 -62.39
C GLY A 338 27.39 -94.94 -61.78
N GLN A 339 28.58 -94.60 -62.27
CA GLN A 339 29.86 -95.16 -61.85
C GLN A 339 30.89 -94.06 -61.62
N GLN A 340 31.64 -94.16 -60.53
CA GLN A 340 32.77 -93.26 -60.23
C GLN A 340 34.05 -94.07 -60.05
N THR A 341 35.18 -93.44 -60.36
CA THR A 341 36.50 -94.02 -60.12
C THR A 341 37.06 -93.47 -58.80
N LYS A 342 37.39 -94.34 -57.85
CA LYS A 342 38.17 -93.98 -56.65
C LYS A 342 39.64 -93.98 -57.03
N ALA A 343 40.31 -92.83 -56.92
CA ALA A 343 41.76 -92.73 -57.02
C ALA A 343 42.33 -92.55 -55.59
N TRP A 344 42.97 -93.59 -55.08
CA TRP A 344 43.41 -93.65 -53.69
C TRP A 344 44.74 -92.93 -53.49
N THR A 345 44.80 -92.03 -52.50
CA THR A 345 46.00 -91.31 -52.05
C THR A 345 46.18 -91.53 -50.54
N LYS A 346 47.34 -92.05 -50.13
CA LYS A 346 47.71 -92.24 -48.72
C LYS A 346 47.78 -90.87 -48.03
N ILE A 347 46.94 -90.63 -47.02
CA ILE A 347 46.96 -89.40 -46.21
C ILE A 347 47.52 -89.75 -44.85
N GLY A 348 48.67 -89.17 -44.53
CA GLY A 348 49.36 -89.37 -43.25
C GLY A 348 50.66 -90.14 -43.38
N SER A 349 51.46 -90.08 -42.32
CA SER A 349 52.79 -90.70 -42.21
C SER A 349 52.70 -92.07 -41.53
N CYS A 350 51.65 -92.84 -41.82
CA CYS A 350 51.48 -94.19 -41.31
C CYS A 350 52.30 -95.17 -42.17
N ASP A 351 52.80 -96.28 -41.61
CA ASP A 351 53.48 -97.33 -42.37
C ASP A 351 52.98 -98.73 -41.97
N GLY A 352 52.71 -99.57 -42.97
CA GLY A 352 52.04 -100.88 -42.82
C GLY A 352 50.53 -100.80 -42.58
N GLY A 353 49.77 -101.83 -43.02
CA GLY A 353 48.31 -101.92 -42.87
C GLY A 353 47.55 -102.19 -44.17
N VAL A 354 46.35 -101.62 -44.32
CA VAL A 354 45.50 -101.77 -45.53
C VAL A 354 46.16 -101.10 -46.74
N SER A 355 46.04 -101.71 -47.93
CA SER A 355 46.57 -101.19 -49.21
C SER A 355 45.49 -101.26 -50.31
N HIS A 356 45.38 -100.20 -51.11
CA HIS A 356 44.41 -100.07 -52.21
C HIS A 356 45.12 -99.99 -53.58
N SER A 357 44.50 -100.50 -54.65
CA SER A 357 45.00 -100.29 -56.02
C SER A 357 44.87 -98.81 -56.42
N ALA A 358 45.77 -98.31 -57.27
CA ALA A 358 45.79 -96.88 -57.66
C ALA A 358 44.44 -96.35 -58.18
N TYR A 359 43.61 -97.24 -58.76
CA TYR A 359 42.25 -96.94 -59.21
C TYR A 359 41.29 -98.11 -58.92
N GLU A 360 40.04 -97.81 -58.54
CA GLU A 360 38.97 -98.79 -58.27
C GLU A 360 37.60 -98.23 -58.74
N ILE A 361 36.75 -99.04 -59.38
CA ILE A 361 35.43 -98.61 -59.89
C ILE A 361 34.35 -98.90 -58.84
N THR A 362 33.55 -97.89 -58.49
CA THR A 362 32.41 -98.02 -57.56
C THR A 362 31.11 -97.54 -58.20
N SER A 363 30.02 -98.27 -57.99
CA SER A 363 28.67 -97.84 -58.38
C SER A 363 28.12 -96.81 -57.39
N CYS A 364 27.46 -95.76 -57.90
CA CYS A 364 26.83 -94.71 -57.11
C CYS A 364 25.35 -94.55 -57.51
N ASN A 365 24.45 -94.51 -56.52
CA ASN A 365 23.01 -94.28 -56.72
C ASN A 365 22.56 -93.07 -55.88
N SER A 366 21.74 -92.22 -56.50
CA SER A 366 21.10 -90.98 -55.99
C SER A 366 22.00 -89.75 -55.73
N TYR A 367 22.29 -88.99 -56.79
CA TYR A 367 22.56 -87.56 -56.70
C TYR A 367 21.25 -86.82 -56.45
N VAL A 368 21.05 -86.32 -55.23
CA VAL A 368 20.04 -85.30 -54.94
C VAL A 368 20.79 -83.96 -54.88
N PRO A 369 20.59 -83.04 -55.82
CA PRO A 369 21.28 -81.75 -55.79
C PRO A 369 20.93 -80.98 -54.51
N ALA A 370 21.86 -80.18 -53.97
CA ALA A 370 21.52 -79.21 -52.94
C ALA A 370 20.68 -78.10 -53.55
N CYS A 371 19.64 -77.64 -52.85
CA CYS A 371 18.81 -76.54 -53.36
C CYS A 371 19.64 -75.26 -53.41
N THR A 372 19.88 -74.74 -54.62
CA THR A 372 20.64 -73.50 -54.85
C THR A 372 19.74 -72.29 -54.98
N SER A 373 18.46 -72.50 -55.30
CA SER A 373 17.45 -71.45 -55.30
C SER A 373 16.09 -71.95 -54.79
N PHE A 374 15.36 -71.04 -54.18
CA PHE A 374 14.05 -71.29 -53.58
C PHE A 374 13.06 -70.29 -54.15
N THR A 375 11.87 -70.78 -54.52
CA THR A 375 10.70 -69.93 -54.69
C THR A 375 9.93 -69.94 -53.38
N TYR A 376 9.42 -68.78 -52.98
CA TYR A 376 8.79 -68.58 -51.67
C TYR A 376 7.31 -68.23 -51.81
N SER A 377 6.54 -68.42 -50.73
CA SER A 377 5.29 -67.69 -50.55
C SER A 377 5.55 -66.19 -50.41
N GLY A 378 4.49 -65.38 -50.48
CA GLY A 378 4.55 -64.02 -49.95
C GLY A 378 4.95 -64.01 -48.47
N TRP A 379 5.48 -62.89 -47.99
CA TRP A 379 5.75 -62.67 -46.57
C TRP A 379 4.45 -62.61 -45.77
N SER A 380 4.46 -63.17 -44.56
CA SER A 380 3.39 -63.00 -43.59
C SER A 380 3.26 -61.54 -43.15
N SER A 381 2.15 -61.19 -42.50
CA SER A 381 2.08 -59.93 -41.75
C SER A 381 3.22 -59.86 -40.71
N CYS A 382 3.65 -58.64 -40.41
CA CYS A 382 4.65 -58.38 -39.38
C CYS A 382 4.11 -58.78 -38.00
N SER A 383 4.78 -59.70 -37.32
CA SER A 383 4.41 -60.11 -35.95
C SER A 383 4.64 -58.99 -34.94
N SER A 384 4.10 -59.14 -33.72
CA SER A 384 4.31 -58.21 -32.61
C SER A 384 5.78 -58.05 -32.22
N SER A 385 6.66 -59.01 -32.57
CA SER A 385 8.10 -58.92 -32.35
C SER A 385 8.88 -58.29 -33.50
N GLY A 386 8.20 -57.70 -34.50
CA GLY A 386 8.86 -57.03 -35.64
C GLY A 386 9.48 -57.99 -36.65
N VAL A 387 8.99 -59.23 -36.72
CA VAL A 387 9.48 -60.26 -37.66
C VAL A 387 8.35 -60.76 -38.55
N GLN A 388 8.60 -60.87 -39.85
CA GLN A 388 7.71 -61.54 -40.80
C GLN A 388 8.35 -62.83 -41.29
N THR A 389 7.52 -63.83 -41.59
CA THR A 389 7.95 -65.17 -42.00
C THR A 389 7.36 -65.55 -43.34
N ARG A 390 7.97 -66.50 -44.04
CA ARG A 390 7.41 -67.08 -45.27
C ARG A 390 7.80 -68.54 -45.39
N THR A 391 7.16 -69.24 -46.31
CA THR A 391 7.44 -70.66 -46.58
C THR A 391 8.08 -70.84 -47.95
N VAL A 392 8.77 -71.96 -48.14
CA VAL A 392 9.28 -72.37 -49.46
C VAL A 392 8.11 -72.98 -50.24
N SER A 393 7.78 -72.41 -51.41
CA SER A 393 6.76 -72.89 -52.33
C SER A 393 7.32 -73.78 -53.45
N GLY A 394 8.65 -73.74 -53.67
CA GLY A 394 9.36 -74.62 -54.60
C GLY A 394 10.86 -74.49 -54.45
N SER A 395 11.62 -75.46 -54.97
CA SER A 395 13.08 -75.47 -54.88
C SER A 395 13.69 -75.99 -56.17
N LEU A 396 14.80 -75.41 -56.58
CA LEU A 396 15.49 -75.75 -57.81
C LEU A 396 16.95 -76.18 -57.52
N PRO A 397 17.46 -77.21 -58.21
CA PRO A 397 16.76 -78.05 -59.21
C PRO A 397 15.63 -78.91 -58.60
N SER A 398 14.63 -79.30 -59.40
CA SER A 398 13.49 -80.11 -58.91
C SER A 398 13.97 -81.39 -58.23
N GLY A 399 13.49 -81.64 -57.00
CA GLY A 399 13.88 -82.80 -56.19
C GLY A 399 15.10 -82.60 -55.30
N CYS A 400 15.69 -81.39 -55.24
CA CYS A 400 16.82 -81.07 -54.37
C CYS A 400 16.51 -81.17 -52.85
N GLN A 401 17.54 -81.31 -52.01
CA GLN A 401 17.41 -81.29 -50.53
C GLN A 401 18.51 -80.45 -49.86
N GLY A 402 18.20 -79.78 -48.74
CA GLY A 402 19.11 -78.89 -48.00
C GLY A 402 19.09 -77.42 -48.44
N GLY A 403 20.09 -76.63 -48.01
CA GLY A 403 20.24 -75.19 -48.26
C GLY A 403 19.74 -74.29 -47.12
N ASN A 404 19.97 -72.97 -47.24
CA ASN A 404 19.64 -71.95 -46.23
C ASN A 404 18.56 -70.99 -46.76
N PRO A 405 17.28 -71.40 -46.82
CA PRO A 405 16.21 -70.52 -47.29
C PRO A 405 16.00 -69.34 -46.34
N LEU A 406 15.80 -68.13 -46.88
CA LEU A 406 15.49 -66.95 -46.08
C LEU A 406 14.00 -66.99 -45.69
N LEU A 407 13.72 -67.51 -44.50
CA LEU A 407 12.35 -67.75 -44.00
C LEU A 407 11.85 -66.72 -42.98
N SER A 408 12.73 -65.86 -42.49
CA SER A 408 12.38 -64.78 -41.57
C SER A 408 13.17 -63.53 -41.90
N GLN A 409 12.53 -62.36 -41.78
CA GLN A 409 13.21 -61.07 -41.85
C GLN A 409 12.57 -60.06 -40.90
N SER A 410 13.36 -59.07 -40.48
CA SER A 410 12.83 -57.93 -39.72
C SER A 410 11.90 -57.09 -40.59
N CYS A 411 10.81 -56.61 -40.02
CA CYS A 411 9.86 -55.69 -40.64
C CYS A 411 9.72 -54.44 -39.79
N LEU A 412 9.45 -53.33 -40.48
CA LEU A 412 9.15 -52.07 -39.84
C LEU A 412 7.76 -52.12 -39.19
N ARG A 413 7.72 -51.81 -37.90
CA ARG A 413 6.50 -51.66 -37.12
C ARG A 413 6.69 -50.50 -36.16
N PHE A 414 5.66 -49.69 -35.99
CA PHE A 414 5.63 -48.65 -34.95
C PHE A 414 4.80 -49.13 -33.75
N THR A 415 5.06 -48.56 -32.58
CA THR A 415 4.23 -48.75 -31.39
C THR A 415 4.18 -47.45 -30.60
N VAL A 416 3.00 -46.84 -30.49
CA VAL A 416 2.77 -45.65 -29.66
C VAL A 416 2.83 -46.05 -28.19
N ILE A 417 3.69 -45.38 -27.43
CA ILE A 417 3.89 -45.61 -26.00
C ILE A 417 3.18 -44.52 -25.18
N SER A 418 3.23 -43.27 -25.63
CA SER A 418 2.54 -42.13 -25.00
C SER A 418 2.20 -41.05 -26.04
N PRO A 419 0.98 -40.50 -26.05
CA PRO A 419 -0.15 -40.90 -25.23
C PRO A 419 -0.73 -42.21 -25.77
N ASN A 420 -1.17 -43.11 -24.89
CA ASN A 420 -1.71 -44.42 -25.26
C ASN A 420 -3.13 -44.66 -24.74
N GLY A 421 -3.72 -43.70 -24.05
CA GLY A 421 -5.12 -43.69 -23.64
C GLY A 421 -5.35 -43.17 -22.23
N GLY A 422 -6.33 -42.28 -22.08
CA GLY A 422 -6.77 -41.72 -20.80
C GLY A 422 -5.92 -40.57 -20.27
N GLU A 423 -4.82 -40.20 -20.93
CA GLU A 423 -4.04 -39.03 -20.56
C GLU A 423 -4.88 -37.74 -20.70
N MET A 424 -4.60 -36.77 -19.84
CA MET A 424 -5.23 -35.46 -19.89
C MET A 424 -4.16 -34.40 -20.13
N TRP A 425 -4.15 -33.85 -21.34
CA TRP A 425 -3.19 -32.86 -21.79
C TRP A 425 -3.84 -31.49 -21.93
N GLN A 426 -3.03 -30.45 -21.75
CA GLN A 426 -3.47 -29.06 -21.81
C GLN A 426 -2.97 -28.40 -23.10
N ALA A 427 -3.86 -27.74 -23.85
CA ALA A 427 -3.44 -26.92 -24.97
C ALA A 427 -2.50 -25.79 -24.51
N GLY A 428 -1.49 -25.48 -25.33
CA GLY A 428 -0.41 -24.55 -24.97
C GLY A 428 0.73 -25.20 -24.17
N SER A 429 0.59 -26.44 -23.68
CA SER A 429 1.66 -27.14 -22.98
C SER A 429 2.57 -27.93 -23.93
N ASN A 430 3.80 -28.20 -23.48
CA ASN A 430 4.73 -29.11 -24.16
C ASN A 430 4.50 -30.54 -23.65
N GLN A 431 4.17 -31.46 -24.55
CA GLN A 431 3.94 -32.86 -24.24
C GLN A 431 4.87 -33.75 -25.06
N ALA A 432 5.44 -34.77 -24.44
CA ALA A 432 6.27 -35.74 -25.13
C ALA A 432 5.41 -36.84 -25.76
N ILE A 433 5.48 -36.96 -27.07
CA ILE A 433 4.97 -38.10 -27.82
C ILE A 433 6.09 -39.13 -27.90
N ILE A 434 5.85 -40.36 -27.43
CA ILE A 434 6.85 -41.41 -27.29
C ILE A 434 6.38 -42.63 -28.08
N TRP A 435 7.28 -43.22 -28.86
CA TRP A 435 7.03 -44.44 -29.61
C TRP A 435 8.25 -45.37 -29.62
N SER A 436 8.05 -46.59 -30.07
CA SER A 436 9.12 -47.50 -30.45
C SER A 436 8.93 -47.97 -31.89
N ALA A 437 10.02 -48.31 -32.58
CA ALA A 437 9.98 -48.84 -33.93
C ALA A 437 10.94 -50.02 -34.11
N THR A 438 10.46 -51.12 -34.68
CA THR A 438 11.32 -52.24 -35.08
C THR A 438 11.96 -51.94 -36.43
N ALA A 439 13.22 -52.33 -36.63
CA ALA A 439 13.95 -52.04 -37.88
C ALA A 439 13.87 -50.55 -38.30
N ALA A 440 14.00 -49.62 -37.34
CA ALA A 440 13.87 -48.17 -37.54
C ALA A 440 14.74 -47.60 -38.67
N SER A 441 15.87 -48.26 -39.01
CA SER A 441 16.71 -47.93 -40.17
C SER A 441 15.97 -48.00 -41.52
N GLN A 442 14.85 -48.74 -41.61
CA GLN A 442 13.99 -48.79 -42.80
C GLN A 442 13.08 -47.55 -42.94
N ALA A 443 12.92 -46.76 -41.87
CA ALA A 443 12.20 -45.49 -41.86
C ALA A 443 12.92 -44.48 -40.95
N PRO A 444 14.00 -43.84 -41.44
CA PRO A 444 14.77 -42.88 -40.65
C PRO A 444 13.97 -41.62 -40.30
N TYR A 445 12.90 -41.34 -41.04
CA TYR A 445 11.94 -40.27 -40.78
C TYR A 445 10.51 -40.79 -40.79
N MET A 446 9.64 -40.15 -40.01
CA MET A 446 8.23 -40.50 -39.89
C MET A 446 7.35 -39.27 -39.68
N GLY A 447 6.05 -39.43 -39.87
CA GLY A 447 5.03 -38.43 -39.55
C GLY A 447 4.37 -38.69 -38.20
N ILE A 448 3.94 -37.60 -37.56
CA ILE A 448 3.12 -37.59 -36.34
C ILE A 448 1.87 -36.78 -36.61
N TYR A 449 0.72 -37.37 -36.34
CA TYR A 449 -0.59 -36.76 -36.61
C TYR A 449 -1.50 -36.85 -35.38
N LEU A 450 -2.28 -35.81 -35.17
CA LEU A 450 -3.35 -35.76 -34.19
C LEU A 450 -4.68 -36.05 -34.90
N CYS A 451 -5.39 -37.07 -34.47
CA CYS A 451 -6.65 -37.49 -35.07
C CYS A 451 -7.73 -37.57 -34.00
N LYS A 452 -9.01 -37.53 -34.40
CA LYS A 452 -10.13 -37.88 -33.51
C LYS A 452 -10.46 -39.35 -33.67
N LYS A 453 -10.61 -40.10 -32.57
CA LYS A 453 -10.92 -41.53 -32.61
C LYS A 453 -12.29 -41.80 -33.26
N SER A 454 -13.27 -40.91 -33.06
CA SER A 454 -14.57 -40.96 -33.77
C SER A 454 -14.49 -40.64 -35.27
N GLN A 455 -13.38 -40.04 -35.74
CA GLN A 455 -13.17 -39.58 -37.12
C GLN A 455 -11.72 -39.85 -37.56
N SER A 456 -11.22 -41.07 -37.38
CA SER A 456 -9.79 -41.41 -37.55
C SER A 456 -9.24 -41.17 -38.97
N SER A 457 -10.11 -40.89 -39.93
CA SER A 457 -9.74 -40.50 -41.31
C SER A 457 -9.45 -39.00 -41.49
N SER A 458 -9.66 -38.17 -40.46
CA SER A 458 -9.39 -36.73 -40.47
C SER A 458 -8.37 -36.38 -39.39
N CYS A 459 -7.13 -36.21 -39.81
CA CYS A 459 -6.00 -35.94 -38.93
C CYS A 459 -5.37 -34.58 -39.24
N SER A 460 -4.98 -33.84 -38.21
CA SER A 460 -4.11 -32.68 -38.33
C SER A 460 -2.65 -33.10 -38.16
N THR A 461 -1.77 -32.56 -39.01
CA THR A 461 -0.32 -32.83 -38.94
C THR A 461 0.30 -32.12 -37.74
N ILE A 462 0.94 -32.88 -36.85
CA ILE A 462 1.82 -32.34 -35.80
C ILE A 462 3.23 -32.15 -36.37
N ALA A 463 3.77 -33.19 -37.01
CA ALA A 463 5.04 -33.16 -37.71
C ALA A 463 4.92 -34.00 -38.98
N SER A 464 5.20 -33.41 -40.14
CA SER A 464 5.14 -34.14 -41.43
C SER A 464 6.37 -35.01 -41.67
N SER A 465 7.49 -34.71 -41.00
CA SER A 465 8.74 -35.47 -41.05
C SER A 465 9.57 -35.17 -39.80
N THR A 466 9.82 -36.18 -38.97
CA THR A 466 10.66 -36.10 -37.78
C THR A 466 11.58 -37.34 -37.72
N PRO A 467 12.82 -37.23 -37.19
CA PRO A 467 13.68 -38.38 -36.99
C PRO A 467 12.97 -39.49 -36.20
N ASN A 468 13.16 -40.74 -36.62
CA ASN A 468 12.62 -41.89 -35.92
C ASN A 468 13.53 -42.29 -34.74
N ASP A 469 13.64 -41.42 -33.74
CA ASP A 469 14.51 -41.56 -32.56
C ASP A 469 13.77 -41.96 -31.27
N GLY A 470 12.44 -42.10 -31.36
CA GLY A 470 11.57 -42.61 -30.29
C GLY A 470 10.85 -41.55 -29.47
N SER A 471 11.10 -40.26 -29.69
CA SER A 471 10.35 -39.20 -28.98
C SER A 471 10.25 -37.88 -29.73
N TYR A 472 9.15 -37.16 -29.53
CA TYR A 472 8.93 -35.83 -30.09
C TYR A 472 8.25 -34.92 -29.07
N ILE A 473 8.86 -33.76 -28.78
CA ILE A 473 8.24 -32.75 -27.92
C ILE A 473 7.28 -31.93 -28.76
N TRP A 474 5.99 -32.10 -28.51
CA TRP A 474 4.93 -31.37 -29.17
C TRP A 474 4.43 -30.22 -28.29
N THR A 475 4.58 -28.98 -28.76
CA THR A 475 3.85 -27.83 -28.22
C THR A 475 2.44 -27.84 -28.78
N ILE A 476 1.46 -28.18 -27.95
CA ILE A 476 0.05 -28.26 -28.37
C ILE A 476 -0.43 -26.85 -28.71
N PRO A 477 -0.92 -26.57 -29.94
CA PRO A 477 -1.45 -25.26 -30.28
C PRO A 477 -2.60 -24.86 -29.36
N THR A 478 -2.62 -23.62 -28.88
CA THR A 478 -3.68 -23.07 -28.01
C THR A 478 -5.05 -22.97 -28.71
N THR A 479 -5.09 -23.15 -30.02
CA THR A 479 -6.30 -23.19 -30.85
C THR A 479 -6.90 -24.60 -30.98
N THR A 480 -6.26 -25.62 -30.42
CA THR A 480 -6.75 -27.00 -30.47
C THR A 480 -8.11 -27.10 -29.76
N LEU A 481 -9.12 -27.67 -30.42
CA LEU A 481 -10.47 -27.76 -29.86
C LEU A 481 -10.53 -28.72 -28.66
N ASN A 482 -11.32 -28.39 -27.64
CA ASN A 482 -11.52 -29.28 -26.50
C ASN A 482 -12.17 -30.59 -26.95
N SER A 483 -11.51 -31.71 -26.67
CA SER A 483 -12.07 -33.04 -26.95
C SER A 483 -11.41 -34.10 -26.08
N ALA A 484 -12.20 -35.06 -25.60
CA ALA A 484 -11.72 -36.28 -24.95
C ALA A 484 -11.48 -37.44 -25.94
N ASP A 485 -11.50 -37.13 -27.24
CA ASP A 485 -11.55 -38.09 -28.33
C ASP A 485 -10.28 -38.08 -29.19
N TYR A 486 -9.15 -37.57 -28.69
CA TYR A 486 -7.92 -37.48 -29.46
C TYR A 486 -7.11 -38.77 -29.41
N ILE A 487 -6.43 -39.12 -30.52
CA ILE A 487 -5.42 -40.17 -30.60
C ILE A 487 -4.22 -39.65 -31.41
N ILE A 488 -3.02 -40.17 -31.11
CA ILE A 488 -1.83 -39.88 -31.89
C ILE A 488 -1.60 -41.03 -32.87
N HIS A 489 -1.34 -40.68 -34.12
CA HIS A 489 -0.87 -41.62 -35.15
C HIS A 489 0.60 -41.33 -35.43
N VAL A 490 1.43 -42.37 -35.36
CA VAL A 490 2.86 -42.30 -35.68
C VAL A 490 3.16 -43.32 -36.79
N GLY A 491 3.80 -42.89 -37.87
CA GLY A 491 4.17 -43.82 -38.93
C GLY A 491 4.63 -43.18 -40.22
N GLN A 492 4.79 -44.01 -41.24
CA GLN A 492 5.03 -43.54 -42.61
C GLN A 492 3.73 -43.04 -43.23
N THR A 493 3.82 -42.03 -44.11
CA THR A 493 2.67 -41.52 -44.88
C THR A 493 2.00 -42.61 -45.72
N ILE A 494 2.80 -43.55 -46.22
CA ILE A 494 2.35 -44.75 -46.94
C ILE A 494 3.24 -45.88 -46.41
N GLY A 495 2.69 -46.77 -45.60
CA GLY A 495 3.46 -47.90 -45.03
C GLY A 495 3.04 -48.24 -43.60
N ALA A 496 4.01 -48.64 -42.78
CA ALA A 496 3.76 -49.04 -41.40
C ALA A 496 3.40 -47.81 -40.55
N PHE A 497 2.36 -47.94 -39.74
CA PHE A 497 1.94 -46.94 -38.75
C PHE A 497 1.40 -47.65 -37.52
N ASP A 498 1.26 -46.88 -36.44
CA ASP A 498 0.54 -47.27 -35.24
C ASP A 498 -0.21 -46.07 -34.66
N GLU A 499 -1.22 -46.35 -33.85
CA GLU A 499 -2.10 -45.35 -33.23
C GLU A 499 -2.19 -45.58 -31.72
N SER A 500 -2.51 -44.54 -30.94
CA SER A 500 -2.83 -44.70 -29.51
C SER A 500 -3.94 -45.75 -29.29
N ASN A 501 -3.76 -46.65 -28.32
CA ASN A 501 -4.71 -47.73 -28.00
C ASN A 501 -6.09 -47.19 -27.57
N ALA A 502 -6.10 -46.13 -26.76
CA ALA A 502 -7.30 -45.43 -26.33
C ALA A 502 -7.20 -43.92 -26.60
N ALA A 503 -8.35 -43.25 -26.58
CA ALA A 503 -8.38 -41.80 -26.71
C ALA A 503 -7.79 -41.14 -25.45
N PHE A 504 -7.07 -40.05 -25.65
CA PHE A 504 -6.67 -39.11 -24.61
C PHE A 504 -7.44 -37.81 -24.78
N SER A 505 -7.41 -36.97 -23.75
CA SER A 505 -8.09 -35.67 -23.76
C SER A 505 -7.11 -34.54 -23.95
N ILE A 506 -7.45 -33.61 -24.84
CA ILE A 506 -6.85 -32.29 -24.87
C ILE A 506 -7.95 -31.34 -24.44
N ALA A 507 -7.78 -30.78 -23.25
CA ALA A 507 -8.50 -29.60 -22.86
C ALA A 507 -7.63 -28.41 -23.26
N ASN A 508 -8.20 -27.37 -23.87
CA ASN A 508 -7.70 -26.05 -23.57
C ASN A 508 -7.71 -25.97 -22.06
N GLY A 509 -6.55 -25.73 -21.44
CA GLY A 509 -6.58 -25.13 -20.12
C GLY A 509 -7.37 -23.86 -20.37
N ALA A 510 -8.67 -23.86 -20.04
CA ALA A 510 -9.52 -22.71 -20.24
C ALA A 510 -8.70 -21.58 -19.65
N SER A 511 -8.28 -20.64 -20.51
CA SER A 511 -7.43 -19.56 -20.05
C SER A 511 -8.24 -18.92 -18.96
N SER A 512 -7.80 -19.18 -17.73
CA SER A 512 -8.66 -18.99 -16.59
C SER A 512 -8.25 -17.65 -16.02
N LEU A 513 -9.25 -16.85 -15.78
CA LEU A 513 -9.17 -15.66 -14.99
C LEU A 513 -10.31 -15.87 -14.00
N SER A 514 -10.09 -15.63 -12.72
CA SER A 514 -11.20 -15.72 -11.78
C SER A 514 -11.14 -14.57 -10.78
N VAL A 515 -12.20 -13.77 -10.72
CA VAL A 515 -12.34 -12.70 -9.73
C VAL A 515 -12.45 -13.35 -8.35
N VAL A 516 -11.59 -12.94 -7.43
CA VAL A 516 -11.55 -13.43 -6.05
C VAL A 516 -12.19 -12.43 -5.10
N SER A 517 -12.00 -11.13 -5.35
CA SER A 517 -12.64 -10.06 -4.59
C SER A 517 -12.78 -8.79 -5.43
N PRO A 518 -13.94 -8.12 -5.42
CA PRO A 518 -15.17 -8.57 -4.77
C PRO A 518 -15.79 -9.69 -5.60
N ASN A 519 -16.27 -10.76 -4.97
CA ASN A 519 -16.89 -11.90 -5.65
C ASN A 519 -18.35 -12.13 -5.23
N GLY A 520 -18.89 -11.35 -4.29
CA GLY A 520 -20.28 -11.37 -3.90
C GLY A 520 -20.54 -11.00 -2.45
N GLY A 521 -21.47 -10.08 -2.21
CA GLY A 521 -21.94 -9.71 -0.86
C GLY A 521 -21.02 -8.77 -0.09
N GLU A 522 -19.83 -8.44 -0.60
CA GLU A 522 -18.97 -7.43 0.02
C GLU A 522 -19.63 -6.06 0.03
N VAL A 523 -19.35 -5.27 1.06
CA VAL A 523 -19.86 -3.90 1.21
C VAL A 523 -18.67 -2.96 1.23
N TRP A 524 -18.48 -2.22 0.15
CA TRP A 524 -17.36 -1.31 -0.05
C TRP A 524 -17.82 0.13 0.09
N PRO A 525 -17.36 0.87 1.10
CA PRO A 525 -17.72 2.27 1.25
C PRO A 525 -17.07 3.12 0.14
N VAL A 526 -17.84 4.03 -0.45
CA VAL A 526 -17.32 5.05 -1.37
C VAL A 526 -16.13 5.78 -0.76
N GLY A 527 -15.10 6.12 -1.53
CA GLY A 527 -13.89 6.80 -1.06
C GLY A 527 -12.90 5.91 -0.31
N SER A 528 -13.25 4.66 0.01
CA SER A 528 -12.30 3.71 0.59
C SER A 528 -11.34 3.13 -0.46
N ALA A 529 -10.13 2.80 -0.03
CA ALA A 529 -9.19 2.01 -0.83
C ALA A 529 -9.47 0.52 -0.61
N GLN A 530 -9.78 -0.20 -1.68
CA GLN A 530 -10.09 -1.63 -1.68
C GLN A 530 -9.21 -2.34 -2.69
N ASN A 531 -8.86 -3.60 -2.43
CA ASN A 531 -8.13 -4.40 -3.40
C ASN A 531 -9.10 -5.25 -4.22
N ILE A 532 -9.05 -5.06 -5.53
CA ILE A 532 -9.64 -5.98 -6.49
C ILE A 532 -8.63 -7.09 -6.72
N THR A 533 -8.98 -8.34 -6.42
CA THR A 533 -8.08 -9.48 -6.56
C THR A 533 -8.65 -10.53 -7.50
N TRP A 534 -7.75 -11.22 -8.21
CA TRP A 534 -8.12 -12.29 -9.14
C TRP A 534 -7.01 -13.34 -9.20
N ASN A 535 -7.39 -14.58 -9.53
CA ASN A 535 -6.42 -15.58 -9.94
C ASN A 535 -5.99 -15.25 -11.36
N LYS A 536 -4.69 -15.01 -11.55
CA LYS A 536 -4.06 -14.75 -12.86
C LYS A 536 -4.34 -15.85 -13.89
N GLY A 537 -4.64 -17.04 -13.39
CA GLY A 537 -4.75 -18.31 -14.12
C GLY A 537 -3.72 -18.48 -15.22
N SER A 538 -4.12 -19.11 -16.31
CA SER A 538 -3.24 -19.58 -17.39
C SER A 538 -3.28 -18.69 -18.64
N ILE A 539 -3.73 -17.44 -18.53
CA ILE A 539 -3.65 -16.48 -19.65
C ILE A 539 -2.19 -16.11 -19.93
N THR A 540 -1.80 -16.06 -21.20
CA THR A 540 -0.45 -15.65 -21.65
C THR A 540 -0.26 -14.13 -21.64
N ASP A 541 -1.29 -13.38 -21.24
CA ASP A 541 -1.29 -11.93 -21.31
C ASP A 541 -0.71 -11.31 -20.03
N ASN A 542 0.20 -10.36 -20.22
CA ASN A 542 0.87 -9.66 -19.12
C ASN A 542 -0.01 -8.55 -18.52
N TYR A 543 -1.11 -8.20 -19.19
CA TYR A 543 -2.00 -7.11 -18.80
C TYR A 543 -3.47 -7.52 -18.83
N VAL A 544 -4.28 -6.89 -17.99
CA VAL A 544 -5.73 -7.05 -17.89
C VAL A 544 -6.42 -5.68 -17.82
N ASN A 545 -7.64 -5.62 -18.32
CA ASN A 545 -8.58 -4.52 -18.11
C ASN A 545 -9.47 -4.85 -16.92
N ILE A 546 -9.68 -3.86 -16.05
CA ILE A 546 -10.53 -3.96 -14.87
C ILE A 546 -11.73 -3.05 -15.12
N GLU A 547 -12.91 -3.63 -15.07
CA GLU A 547 -14.16 -2.99 -15.46
C GLU A 547 -15.16 -3.03 -14.31
N LEU A 548 -15.87 -1.91 -14.13
CA LEU A 548 -17.01 -1.82 -13.23
C LEU A 548 -18.28 -2.00 -14.03
N TRP A 549 -19.15 -2.89 -13.57
CA TRP A 549 -20.45 -3.19 -14.16
C TRP A 549 -21.57 -2.88 -13.16
N VAL A 550 -22.71 -2.39 -13.65
CA VAL A 550 -23.90 -2.03 -12.85
C VAL A 550 -25.14 -2.65 -13.48
N GLY A 551 -25.86 -3.49 -12.74
CA GLY A 551 -27.11 -4.09 -13.25
C GLY A 551 -26.93 -4.84 -14.59
N ASN A 552 -25.78 -5.50 -14.75
CA ASN A 552 -25.31 -6.17 -15.98
C ASN A 552 -24.96 -5.27 -17.18
N ALA A 553 -24.89 -3.94 -17.01
CA ALA A 553 -24.36 -3.03 -18.01
C ALA A 553 -22.93 -2.59 -17.65
N PHE A 554 -22.06 -2.48 -18.66
CA PHE A 554 -20.75 -1.87 -18.49
C PHE A 554 -20.92 -0.42 -18.04
N PHE A 555 -20.25 -0.03 -16.96
CA PHE A 555 -20.31 1.32 -16.43
C PHE A 555 -19.06 2.12 -16.78
N GLN A 556 -17.87 1.61 -16.42
CA GLN A 556 -16.60 2.24 -16.76
C GLN A 556 -15.42 1.27 -16.63
N HIS A 557 -14.28 1.63 -17.22
CA HIS A 557 -12.99 1.05 -16.83
C HIS A 557 -12.54 1.63 -15.49
N ILE A 558 -12.14 0.76 -14.57
CA ILE A 558 -11.40 1.11 -13.36
C ILE A 558 -9.91 1.28 -13.72
N ALA A 559 -9.38 0.35 -14.53
CA ALA A 559 -8.04 0.39 -15.04
C ALA A 559 -7.97 -0.24 -16.44
N LEU A 560 -7.19 0.36 -17.33
CA LEU A 560 -6.82 -0.22 -18.62
C LEU A 560 -5.38 -0.70 -18.52
N ASN A 561 -5.09 -1.86 -19.11
CA ASN A 561 -3.75 -2.44 -19.21
C ASN A 561 -3.04 -2.58 -17.85
N ALA A 562 -3.79 -2.90 -16.80
CA ALA A 562 -3.23 -3.16 -15.48
C ALA A 562 -2.34 -4.41 -15.55
N PRO A 563 -1.15 -4.43 -14.92
CA PRO A 563 -0.32 -5.63 -14.86
C PRO A 563 -1.10 -6.82 -14.31
N ASN A 564 -0.99 -7.99 -14.94
CA ASN A 564 -1.64 -9.22 -14.49
C ASN A 564 -0.91 -9.84 -13.28
N ASN A 565 -0.81 -9.07 -12.19
CA ASN A 565 -0.12 -9.44 -10.95
C ASN A 565 -1.06 -9.96 -9.86
N GLY A 566 -2.37 -10.10 -10.14
CA GLY A 566 -3.38 -10.74 -9.31
C GLY A 566 -4.08 -9.82 -8.31
N SER A 567 -3.70 -8.53 -8.26
CA SER A 567 -4.34 -7.55 -7.38
C SER A 567 -4.20 -6.13 -7.93
N TYR A 568 -5.24 -5.33 -7.76
CA TYR A 568 -5.25 -3.91 -8.09
C TYR A 568 -5.85 -3.10 -6.94
N ALA A 569 -5.09 -2.14 -6.43
CA ALA A 569 -5.56 -1.23 -5.41
C ALA A 569 -6.45 -0.16 -6.05
N TRP A 570 -7.73 -0.16 -5.69
CA TRP A 570 -8.74 0.74 -6.22
C TRP A 570 -9.28 1.64 -5.11
N THR A 571 -9.08 2.96 -5.28
CA THR A 571 -9.78 3.96 -4.47
C THR A 571 -11.14 4.22 -5.10
N LEU A 572 -12.23 3.81 -4.42
CA LEU A 572 -13.59 3.95 -4.94
C LEU A 572 -13.92 5.44 -5.12
N PRO A 573 -14.20 5.92 -6.35
CA PRO A 573 -14.49 7.33 -6.57
C PRO A 573 -15.77 7.79 -5.89
N SER A 574 -15.78 9.03 -5.42
CA SER A 574 -16.91 9.63 -4.70
C SER A 574 -18.20 9.79 -5.52
N TYR A 575 -18.09 9.73 -6.86
CA TYR A 575 -19.22 9.85 -7.77
C TYR A 575 -19.99 8.53 -7.97
N LEU A 576 -19.47 7.39 -7.50
CA LEU A 576 -20.18 6.12 -7.61
C LEU A 576 -21.42 6.14 -6.71
N LEU A 577 -22.56 5.72 -7.26
CA LEU A 577 -23.82 5.72 -6.54
C LEU A 577 -23.84 4.59 -5.50
N VAL A 578 -24.55 4.81 -4.38
CA VAL A 578 -24.80 3.77 -3.39
C VAL A 578 -25.81 2.79 -3.97
N ARG A 579 -25.35 1.58 -4.34
CA ARG A 579 -26.16 0.50 -4.93
C ARG A 579 -25.58 -0.86 -4.56
N ASN A 580 -26.38 -1.90 -4.71
CA ASN A 580 -26.05 -3.29 -4.40
C ASN A 580 -25.93 -4.19 -5.65
N ASP A 581 -25.79 -3.60 -6.83
CA ASP A 581 -25.80 -4.28 -8.12
C ASP A 581 -24.51 -4.06 -8.92
N TYR A 582 -23.40 -3.80 -8.21
CA TYR A 582 -22.09 -3.70 -8.82
C TYR A 582 -21.44 -5.07 -9.00
N LYS A 583 -20.71 -5.24 -10.11
CA LYS A 583 -19.81 -6.37 -10.36
C LYS A 583 -18.48 -5.85 -10.90
N ILE A 584 -17.41 -6.57 -10.59
CA ILE A 584 -16.12 -6.37 -11.26
C ILE A 584 -16.01 -7.39 -12.37
N ARG A 585 -15.49 -6.96 -13.52
CA ARG A 585 -15.02 -7.85 -14.58
C ARG A 585 -13.55 -7.60 -14.82
N ILE A 586 -12.77 -8.68 -14.90
CA ILE A 586 -11.39 -8.64 -15.32
C ILE A 586 -11.35 -9.28 -16.71
N THR A 587 -10.76 -8.61 -17.68
CA THR A 587 -10.66 -9.07 -19.08
C THR A 587 -9.20 -9.04 -19.49
N ALA A 588 -8.66 -10.09 -20.08
CA ALA A 588 -7.34 -10.07 -20.67
C ALA A 588 -7.28 -9.05 -21.82
N TYR A 589 -6.14 -8.36 -21.96
CA TYR A 589 -6.01 -7.22 -22.85
C TYR A 589 -6.03 -7.59 -24.34
N MET A 590 -5.31 -8.65 -24.72
CA MET A 590 -5.06 -9.09 -26.10
C MET A 590 -5.99 -10.24 -26.53
N ASN A 591 -6.62 -10.94 -25.58
CA ASN A 591 -7.56 -12.02 -25.85
C ASN A 591 -8.84 -11.79 -25.03
N SER A 592 -10.01 -12.03 -25.61
CA SER A 592 -11.31 -11.70 -24.98
C SER A 592 -11.72 -12.65 -23.83
N ILE A 593 -10.74 -13.23 -23.14
CA ILE A 593 -10.96 -14.03 -21.94
C ILE A 593 -11.26 -13.07 -20.80
N TYR A 594 -12.37 -13.29 -20.12
CA TYR A 594 -12.76 -12.50 -18.96
C TYR A 594 -13.41 -13.37 -17.91
N ASP A 595 -13.43 -12.85 -16.70
CA ASP A 595 -14.26 -13.35 -15.63
C ASP A 595 -14.90 -12.19 -14.87
N SER A 596 -16.04 -12.43 -14.24
CA SER A 596 -16.77 -11.42 -13.48
C SER A 596 -17.12 -11.96 -12.09
N SER A 597 -17.27 -11.06 -11.12
CA SER A 597 -17.77 -11.40 -9.78
C SER A 597 -18.98 -12.35 -9.85
N ASP A 598 -18.95 -13.44 -9.10
CA ASP A 598 -20.01 -14.46 -9.07
C ASP A 598 -21.36 -13.83 -8.69
N SER A 599 -21.35 -13.00 -7.66
CA SER A 599 -22.52 -12.23 -7.20
C SER A 599 -22.22 -10.72 -7.12
N ASN A 600 -23.29 -9.93 -6.94
CA ASN A 600 -23.14 -8.48 -6.81
C ASN A 600 -22.48 -8.12 -5.48
N PHE A 601 -21.65 -7.09 -5.49
CA PHE A 601 -21.19 -6.40 -4.28
C PHE A 601 -21.92 -5.06 -4.14
N THR A 602 -21.91 -4.54 -2.90
CA THR A 602 -22.57 -3.29 -2.55
C THR A 602 -21.55 -2.18 -2.42
N ILE A 603 -21.74 -1.11 -3.18
CA ILE A 603 -21.08 0.17 -2.88
C ILE A 603 -21.99 0.89 -1.88
N SER A 604 -21.48 1.11 -0.68
CA SER A 604 -22.19 1.78 0.41
C SER A 604 -21.69 3.20 0.59
N SER A 605 -22.44 4.03 1.31
CA SER A 605 -21.94 5.32 1.75
C SER A 605 -20.66 5.13 2.58
N ALA A 606 -19.67 6.00 2.38
CA ALA A 606 -18.54 6.10 3.28
C ALA A 606 -19.04 6.23 4.73
N THR A 607 -18.47 5.54 5.72
CA THR A 607 -18.74 5.84 7.14
C THR A 607 -17.93 7.06 7.56
N CYS A 608 -18.53 7.97 8.32
CA CYS A 608 -17.87 9.19 8.74
C CYS A 608 -16.79 8.90 9.77
N ALA A 609 -15.54 9.19 9.38
CA ALA A 609 -14.39 9.10 10.27
C ALA A 609 -14.30 10.34 11.17
N SER A 610 -14.62 11.51 10.63
CA SER A 610 -14.73 12.75 11.39
C SER A 610 -15.65 13.76 10.72
N PHE A 611 -15.98 14.81 11.45
CA PHE A 611 -16.79 15.93 10.98
C PHE A 611 -16.02 17.23 11.22
N THR A 612 -16.13 18.17 10.30
CA THR A 612 -15.81 19.57 10.55
C THR A 612 -17.10 20.29 10.91
N TYR A 613 -17.00 21.30 11.74
CA TYR A 613 -18.16 21.99 12.29
C TYR A 613 -17.96 23.50 12.20
N SER A 614 -19.07 24.22 12.17
CA SER A 614 -19.05 25.65 12.46
C SER A 614 -18.56 25.90 13.88
N ASP A 615 -18.18 27.14 14.16
CA ASP A 615 -18.06 27.59 15.53
C ASP A 615 -19.35 27.29 16.31
N TRP A 616 -19.19 27.07 17.62
CA TRP A 616 -20.33 26.90 18.51
C TRP A 616 -21.16 28.18 18.54
N GLY A 617 -22.46 28.04 18.36
CA GLY A 617 -23.41 29.14 18.45
C GLY A 617 -23.51 29.74 19.85
N THR A 618 -24.28 30.82 19.98
CA THR A 618 -24.56 31.44 21.27
C THR A 618 -25.30 30.47 22.19
N CYS A 619 -25.11 30.64 23.50
CA CYS A 619 -25.79 29.80 24.47
C CYS A 619 -27.29 30.11 24.49
N SER A 620 -28.11 29.06 24.33
CA SER A 620 -29.56 29.17 24.49
C SER A 620 -29.96 29.33 25.96
N SER A 621 -31.17 29.84 26.21
CA SER A 621 -31.75 29.96 27.56
C SER A 621 -31.91 28.62 28.29
N SER A 622 -31.84 27.50 27.57
CA SER A 622 -31.87 26.13 28.12
C SER A 622 -30.48 25.52 28.36
N GLY A 623 -29.40 26.27 28.18
CA GLY A 623 -28.06 25.77 28.51
C GLY A 623 -27.35 24.96 27.47
N ILE A 624 -27.79 25.03 26.23
CA ILE A 624 -27.21 24.27 25.14
C ILE A 624 -26.66 25.24 24.09
N GLN A 625 -25.42 25.01 23.68
CA GLN A 625 -24.88 25.56 22.43
C GLN A 625 -25.06 24.53 21.32
N THR A 626 -25.45 24.99 20.15
CA THR A 626 -25.51 24.16 18.95
C THR A 626 -24.48 24.63 17.93
N ARG A 627 -24.03 23.71 17.09
CA ARG A 627 -23.18 24.01 15.93
C ARG A 627 -23.63 23.18 14.74
N MET A 628 -23.33 23.68 13.54
CA MET A 628 -23.65 22.97 12.31
C MET A 628 -22.46 22.13 11.86
N VAL A 629 -22.72 20.95 11.31
CA VAL A 629 -21.69 20.20 10.57
C VAL A 629 -21.42 20.98 9.27
N GLN A 630 -20.17 21.38 9.06
CA GLN A 630 -19.74 22.11 7.86
C GLN A 630 -19.31 21.16 6.74
N SER A 631 -18.57 20.12 7.08
CA SER A 631 -18.22 19.04 6.17
C SER A 631 -18.01 17.76 6.95
N ASN A 632 -17.97 16.65 6.23
CA ASN A 632 -17.72 15.34 6.78
C ASN A 632 -16.49 14.74 6.10
N ILE A 633 -15.76 13.87 6.80
CA ILE A 633 -14.52 13.29 6.31
C ILE A 633 -14.66 11.77 6.38
N PRO A 634 -14.58 11.07 5.23
CA PRO A 634 -14.51 11.62 3.86
C PRO A 634 -15.78 12.39 3.45
N SER A 635 -15.64 13.33 2.50
CA SER A 635 -16.76 14.14 2.02
C SER A 635 -17.87 13.26 1.44
N GLY A 636 -19.11 13.45 1.89
CA GLY A 636 -20.29 12.68 1.48
C GLY A 636 -20.57 11.40 2.30
N CYS A 637 -19.81 11.14 3.38
CA CYS A 637 -20.05 9.99 4.26
C CYS A 637 -21.42 10.02 4.97
N GLN A 638 -21.96 8.85 5.31
CA GLN A 638 -23.18 8.63 6.08
C GLN A 638 -22.96 7.49 7.10
N GLY A 639 -23.42 7.68 8.34
CA GLY A 639 -23.30 6.67 9.41
C GLY A 639 -21.87 6.47 9.94
N GLY A 640 -21.74 5.66 11.00
CA GLY A 640 -20.48 5.38 11.70
C GLY A 640 -20.67 5.30 13.23
N ASN A 641 -19.71 4.74 13.95
CA ASN A 641 -19.73 4.71 15.44
C ASN A 641 -19.54 6.09 16.08
N VAL A 642 -19.17 7.10 15.27
CA VAL A 642 -18.99 8.48 15.71
C VAL A 642 -20.21 9.28 15.23
N LEU A 643 -21.09 9.65 16.15
CA LEU A 643 -22.21 10.55 15.87
C LEU A 643 -21.71 12.00 15.82
N PRO A 644 -22.24 12.86 14.91
CA PRO A 644 -21.86 14.26 14.85
C PRO A 644 -22.28 14.97 16.14
N VAL A 645 -21.32 15.59 16.82
CA VAL A 645 -21.58 16.33 18.06
C VAL A 645 -22.04 17.74 17.68
N THR A 646 -23.35 17.92 17.59
CA THR A 646 -24.01 19.17 17.18
C THR A 646 -24.62 19.95 18.34
N SER A 647 -24.65 19.36 19.53
CA SER A 647 -25.08 20.00 20.76
C SER A 647 -24.09 19.70 21.88
N ARG A 648 -23.80 20.70 22.69
CA ARG A 648 -23.14 20.54 23.99
C ARG A 648 -23.79 21.45 25.01
N SER A 649 -23.64 21.10 26.28
CA SER A 649 -23.93 22.04 27.36
C SER A 649 -23.06 23.27 27.19
N CYS A 650 -23.60 24.45 27.49
CA CYS A 650 -22.84 25.68 27.40
C CYS A 650 -21.64 25.61 28.37
N PRO A 651 -20.43 25.96 27.91
CA PRO A 651 -19.26 25.90 28.74
C PRO A 651 -19.40 26.87 29.91
N ILE A 652 -19.11 26.38 31.11
CA ILE A 652 -18.73 27.27 32.21
C ILE A 652 -17.40 27.90 31.82
N THR A 653 -17.19 29.16 32.17
CA THR A 653 -15.89 29.81 31.93
C THR A 653 -15.44 30.50 33.19
N VAL A 654 -14.31 30.10 33.77
CA VAL A 654 -13.70 30.80 34.90
C VAL A 654 -13.27 32.18 34.41
N THR A 655 -13.82 33.23 35.03
CA THR A 655 -13.51 34.61 34.66
C THR A 655 -12.59 35.28 35.68
N TYR A 656 -12.52 34.76 36.91
CA TYR A 656 -11.55 35.23 37.91
C TYR A 656 -11.39 34.21 39.06
N PRO A 657 -10.16 34.02 39.59
CA PRO A 657 -8.88 34.37 38.96
C PRO A 657 -8.69 33.56 37.67
N ASN A 658 -8.11 34.17 36.63
CA ASN A 658 -8.02 33.57 35.29
C ASN A 658 -6.59 33.54 34.72
N GLY A 659 -5.58 33.91 35.52
CA GLY A 659 -4.18 33.82 35.18
C GLY A 659 -3.38 35.10 35.42
N GLY A 660 -2.19 34.96 36.00
CA GLY A 660 -1.24 36.03 36.25
C GLY A 660 -1.56 36.92 37.47
N GLU A 661 -2.70 36.70 38.13
CA GLU A 661 -3.02 37.45 39.35
C GLU A 661 -2.13 37.04 40.53
N ALA A 662 -1.92 37.97 41.45
CA ALA A 662 -1.27 37.73 42.74
C ALA A 662 -2.31 37.85 43.85
N LEU A 663 -2.90 36.73 44.24
CA LEU A 663 -3.77 36.66 45.40
C LEU A 663 -2.90 36.65 46.65
N GLU A 664 -3.35 37.33 47.69
CA GLU A 664 -2.61 37.48 48.93
C GLU A 664 -3.24 36.57 49.98
N LYS A 665 -2.46 35.60 50.45
CA LYS A 665 -2.77 34.87 51.66
C LYS A 665 -2.37 35.73 52.86
N ASN A 666 -3.35 36.43 53.42
CA ASN A 666 -3.20 37.10 54.72
C ASN A 666 -3.33 36.05 55.83
N THR A 667 -2.25 35.81 56.56
CA THR A 667 -2.16 34.76 57.60
C THR A 667 -2.89 35.12 58.90
N ILE A 668 -3.45 36.34 59.02
CA ILE A 668 -4.05 36.87 60.25
C ILE A 668 -5.59 36.86 60.21
N VAL A 669 -6.21 37.39 59.13
CA VAL A 669 -7.69 37.54 59.05
C VAL A 669 -8.32 36.66 57.95
N GLY A 670 -7.50 36.06 57.08
CA GLY A 670 -7.99 35.44 55.83
C GLY A 670 -8.45 36.53 54.86
N LYS A 671 -7.96 36.51 53.63
CA LYS A 671 -8.37 37.49 52.62
C LYS A 671 -9.41 36.87 51.71
N THR A 672 -10.55 37.54 51.56
CA THR A 672 -11.64 37.07 50.70
C THR A 672 -11.47 37.60 49.29
N TYR A 673 -11.51 36.68 48.33
CA TYR A 673 -11.52 36.92 46.90
C TYR A 673 -12.84 36.44 46.32
N THR A 674 -13.38 37.16 45.36
CA THR A 674 -14.59 36.72 44.65
C THR A 674 -14.19 35.93 43.42
N ILE A 675 -14.29 34.61 43.47
CA ILE A 675 -14.16 33.75 42.29
C ILE A 675 -15.37 34.01 41.41
N THR A 676 -15.17 34.19 40.10
CA THR A 676 -16.26 34.44 39.15
C THR A 676 -16.19 33.50 37.96
N TRP A 677 -17.36 33.20 37.40
CA TRP A 677 -17.49 32.43 36.18
C TRP A 677 -18.70 32.85 35.37
N SER A 678 -18.65 32.61 34.06
CA SER A 678 -19.81 32.76 33.20
C SER A 678 -20.77 31.59 33.44
N LYS A 679 -22.04 31.92 33.73
CA LYS A 679 -23.11 30.94 33.95
C LYS A 679 -23.74 30.42 32.66
N ASN A 680 -23.45 31.08 31.52
CA ASN A 680 -24.30 31.11 30.33
C ASN A 680 -25.05 29.79 30.11
N GLY A 681 -26.34 29.82 30.47
CA GLY A 681 -27.31 28.75 30.28
C GLY A 681 -27.20 27.48 31.13
N SER A 682 -26.16 27.24 31.94
CA SER A 682 -26.11 26.04 32.80
C SER A 682 -27.37 25.91 33.67
N THR A 683 -28.08 24.78 33.53
CA THR A 683 -29.29 24.43 34.32
C THR A 683 -28.94 23.88 35.69
N ALA A 684 -27.66 23.59 35.95
CA ALA A 684 -27.19 23.13 37.23
C ALA A 684 -27.43 24.21 38.30
N SER A 685 -28.08 23.81 39.39
CA SER A 685 -28.34 24.69 40.53
C SER A 685 -27.08 24.99 41.34
N THR A 686 -26.07 24.12 41.28
CA THR A 686 -24.84 24.20 42.07
C THR A 686 -23.58 23.88 41.25
N VAL A 687 -22.45 24.41 41.71
CA VAL A 687 -21.10 24.14 41.23
C VAL A 687 -20.18 23.70 42.37
N ARG A 688 -19.17 22.92 42.01
CA ARG A 688 -18.01 22.54 42.82
C ARG A 688 -16.82 23.38 42.38
N ILE A 689 -16.12 23.98 43.34
CA ILE A 689 -14.99 24.88 43.12
C ILE A 689 -13.76 24.26 43.78
N GLU A 690 -12.69 24.09 43.01
CA GLU A 690 -11.47 23.41 43.43
C GLU A 690 -10.26 24.25 43.08
N LEU A 691 -9.25 24.17 43.93
CA LEU A 691 -7.92 24.76 43.75
C LEU A 691 -6.93 23.63 43.48
N TYR A 692 -6.12 23.81 42.45
CA TYR A 692 -5.07 22.89 42.05
C TYR A 692 -3.71 23.58 42.10
N ARG A 693 -2.67 22.76 42.26
CA ARG A 693 -1.27 23.18 42.19
C ARG A 693 -0.53 22.30 41.18
N LYS A 694 0.27 22.91 40.31
CA LYS A 694 1.09 22.21 39.31
C LYS A 694 2.27 21.49 40.00
N GLY A 695 2.59 20.26 39.59
CA GLY A 695 3.87 19.62 39.96
C GLY A 695 3.93 18.77 41.24
N VAL A 696 2.84 18.54 41.98
CA VAL A 696 2.82 17.49 43.03
C VAL A 696 2.41 16.16 42.38
N ALA A 697 3.34 15.20 42.28
CA ALA A 697 3.06 13.87 41.72
C ALA A 697 2.14 13.06 42.66
N PRO A 698 1.05 12.45 42.17
CA PRO A 698 0.34 11.42 42.92
C PRO A 698 1.10 10.10 42.77
N ASP A 699 1.26 9.40 43.89
CA ASP A 699 1.69 8.01 43.87
C ASP A 699 0.58 7.16 43.21
N TYR A 700 0.94 6.51 42.10
CA TYR A 700 0.24 5.43 41.39
C TYR A 700 -1.17 5.67 40.75
N TYR A 701 -1.16 5.63 39.41
CA TYR A 701 -2.24 5.37 38.43
C TYR A 701 -3.20 6.51 37.98
N TYR A 702 -2.98 6.92 36.73
CA TYR A 702 -3.85 7.65 35.77
C TYR A 702 -4.29 9.10 36.09
N HIS A 703 -3.39 10.06 35.83
CA HIS A 703 -3.52 11.16 34.84
C HIS A 703 -2.28 12.06 34.93
N PRO A 704 -1.73 12.60 33.81
CA PRO A 704 -0.66 13.57 33.91
C PRO A 704 -1.27 14.92 34.30
N TYR A 705 -0.75 15.48 35.39
CA TYR A 705 -0.96 16.83 35.94
C TYR A 705 -2.11 17.02 36.96
N SER A 706 -1.68 17.15 38.23
CA SER A 706 -2.32 17.73 39.43
C SER A 706 -3.07 16.83 40.42
N THR A 707 -2.72 16.98 41.70
CA THR A 707 -3.56 16.63 42.85
C THR A 707 -4.42 17.85 43.22
N VAL A 708 -5.71 17.66 43.54
CA VAL A 708 -6.54 18.73 44.12
C VAL A 708 -5.84 19.25 45.38
N ALA A 709 -5.36 20.48 45.35
CA ALA A 709 -4.68 21.10 46.49
C ALA A 709 -5.71 21.45 47.58
N HIS A 710 -6.91 21.91 47.18
CA HIS A 710 -7.97 22.28 48.12
C HIS A 710 -9.35 22.31 47.43
N ILE A 711 -10.39 21.76 48.07
CA ILE A 711 -11.78 21.96 47.64
C ILE A 711 -12.29 23.25 48.30
N ILE A 712 -12.55 24.28 47.50
CA ILE A 712 -13.03 25.59 47.98
C ILE A 712 -14.52 25.53 48.34
N ALA A 713 -15.32 24.82 47.51
CA ALA A 713 -16.74 24.61 47.76
C ALA A 713 -17.23 23.34 47.04
N TYR A 714 -18.12 22.56 47.67
CA TYR A 714 -18.66 21.34 47.06
C TYR A 714 -20.01 21.58 46.34
N ASN A 715 -20.87 22.45 46.89
CA ASN A 715 -22.23 22.73 46.39
C ASN A 715 -22.53 24.25 46.40
N ALA A 716 -21.61 25.07 45.89
CA ALA A 716 -21.84 26.51 45.79
C ALA A 716 -23.00 26.80 44.83
N PRO A 717 -23.89 27.78 45.11
CA PRO A 717 -24.91 28.18 44.15
C PRO A 717 -24.28 28.54 42.80
N ASN A 718 -24.88 28.08 41.70
CA ASN A 718 -24.45 28.47 40.36
C ASN A 718 -24.95 29.89 40.04
N SER A 719 -24.40 30.89 40.74
CA SER A 719 -24.74 32.32 40.66
C SER A 719 -23.74 33.12 39.82
N GLY A 720 -22.72 32.48 39.25
CA GLY A 720 -21.64 33.14 38.51
C GLY A 720 -20.57 33.78 39.38
N SER A 721 -20.67 33.65 40.70
CA SER A 721 -19.65 34.12 41.64
C SER A 721 -19.71 33.39 42.98
N TYR A 722 -18.57 33.30 43.66
CA TYR A 722 -18.40 32.73 44.98
C TYR A 722 -17.32 33.47 45.77
N ALA A 723 -17.65 33.87 47.00
CA ALA A 723 -16.69 34.49 47.90
C ALA A 723 -15.81 33.41 48.55
N TRP A 724 -14.52 33.40 48.22
CA TRP A 724 -13.52 32.49 48.75
C TRP A 724 -12.56 33.22 49.69
N THR A 725 -12.61 32.88 50.97
CA THR A 725 -11.59 33.32 51.94
C THR A 725 -10.41 32.37 51.91
N ILE A 726 -9.24 32.85 51.45
CA ILE A 726 -8.00 32.07 51.48
C ILE A 726 -7.66 31.82 52.95
N PRO A 727 -7.59 30.57 53.41
CA PRO A 727 -7.57 30.34 54.84
C PRO A 727 -6.18 30.52 55.47
N THR A 728 -6.17 30.79 56.78
CA THR A 728 -5.00 31.17 57.56
C THR A 728 -4.11 30.00 58.03
N GLY A 729 -4.61 28.74 58.04
CA GLY A 729 -3.91 27.54 58.53
C GLY A 729 -3.78 26.36 57.52
N SER A 730 -3.35 25.18 58.00
CA SER A 730 -3.25 23.91 57.23
C SER A 730 -4.55 23.10 57.28
N PHE A 731 -4.85 22.32 56.22
CA PHE A 731 -6.12 21.58 56.08
C PHE A 731 -5.97 20.07 56.03
N PHE A 732 -7.07 19.42 56.41
CA PHE A 732 -7.31 17.99 56.35
C PHE A 732 -8.12 17.67 55.09
N ASN A 733 -7.50 17.06 54.08
CA ASN A 733 -8.22 16.49 52.93
C ASN A 733 -8.09 14.96 52.97
N GLY A 734 -8.74 14.33 53.95
CA GLY A 734 -8.90 12.88 54.07
C GLY A 734 -7.65 12.04 54.37
N TYR A 735 -6.45 12.42 53.91
CA TYR A 735 -5.24 11.59 54.06
C TYR A 735 -3.90 12.34 54.28
N TYR A 736 -3.76 13.65 54.04
CA TYR A 736 -2.51 14.40 54.32
C TYR A 736 -2.73 15.88 54.69
N TYR A 737 -1.80 16.45 55.48
CA TYR A 737 -1.73 17.87 55.84
C TYR A 737 -0.81 18.63 54.86
N THR A 738 -1.35 19.49 54.01
CA THR A 738 -0.54 20.44 53.23
C THR A 738 -1.02 21.88 53.49
N PRO A 739 -0.16 22.75 54.06
CA PRO A 739 -0.45 24.18 54.11
C PRO A 739 -0.51 24.75 52.69
N LEU A 740 -1.47 25.63 52.39
CA LEU A 740 -1.41 26.44 51.16
C LEU A 740 -0.17 27.34 51.23
N SER A 741 0.89 26.95 50.53
CA SER A 741 2.20 27.62 50.54
C SER A 741 2.26 28.72 49.48
N TYR A 742 3.20 29.65 49.64
CA TYR A 742 3.60 30.55 48.55
C TYR A 742 3.89 29.73 47.29
N SER A 743 3.25 30.10 46.19
CA SER A 743 3.47 29.50 44.88
C SER A 743 2.81 30.32 43.80
N ASP A 744 3.36 30.27 42.59
CA ASP A 744 2.92 30.96 41.38
C ASP A 744 2.21 30.04 40.37
N ASP A 745 1.90 28.81 40.80
CA ASP A 745 1.44 27.69 39.97
C ASP A 745 0.04 27.18 40.35
N TYR A 746 -0.78 28.05 40.95
CA TYR A 746 -2.16 27.72 41.31
C TYR A 746 -3.12 27.97 40.15
N TYR A 747 -4.15 27.14 40.05
CA TYR A 747 -5.25 27.35 39.13
C TYR A 747 -6.55 26.84 39.74
N ILE A 748 -7.68 27.44 39.36
CA ILE A 748 -9.00 27.08 39.89
C ILE A 748 -9.77 26.30 38.84
N LYS A 749 -10.47 25.26 39.27
CA LYS A 749 -11.50 24.56 38.49
C LYS A 749 -12.87 24.88 39.05
N ILE A 750 -13.82 25.13 38.16
CA ILE A 750 -15.23 25.19 38.50
C ILE A 750 -15.92 24.12 37.69
N ALA A 751 -16.61 23.21 38.35
CA ALA A 751 -17.37 22.12 37.73
C ALA A 751 -18.83 22.19 38.18
N ASP A 752 -19.79 22.16 37.27
CA ASP A 752 -21.20 22.03 37.66
C ASP A 752 -21.62 20.58 37.91
N SER A 753 -22.81 20.43 38.47
CA SER A 753 -23.42 19.12 38.75
C SER A 753 -23.81 18.33 37.49
N ASN A 754 -23.77 18.95 36.30
CA ASN A 754 -24.00 18.28 35.03
C ASN A 754 -22.69 17.76 34.40
N GLY A 755 -21.54 18.04 35.03
CA GLY A 755 -20.23 17.55 34.61
C GLY A 755 -19.45 18.52 33.71
N GLU A 756 -20.01 19.70 33.40
CA GLU A 756 -19.25 20.74 32.69
C GLU A 756 -18.27 21.40 33.65
N SER A 757 -17.05 21.65 33.19
CA SER A 757 -16.06 22.33 34.01
C SER A 757 -15.10 23.16 33.19
N ASP A 758 -14.58 24.20 33.82
CA ASP A 758 -13.50 25.00 33.25
C ASP A 758 -12.44 25.28 34.30
N PHE A 759 -11.23 25.53 33.83
CA PHE A 759 -10.10 25.94 34.65
C PHE A 759 -9.74 27.40 34.36
N SER A 760 -9.05 28.06 35.28
CA SER A 760 -8.41 29.33 34.96
C SER A 760 -7.42 29.16 33.80
N ASN A 761 -7.42 30.10 32.85
CA ASN A 761 -6.66 30.03 31.60
C ASN A 761 -5.15 30.03 31.79
N ASN A 762 -4.64 30.70 32.83
CA ASN A 762 -3.24 30.57 33.27
C ASN A 762 -3.15 30.37 34.77
N ASP A 763 -1.93 30.05 35.21
CA ASP A 763 -1.57 29.95 36.62
C ASP A 763 -1.64 31.35 37.27
N PHE A 764 -2.09 31.41 38.52
CA PHE A 764 -2.04 32.60 39.38
C PHE A 764 -1.21 32.31 40.62
N SER A 765 -0.70 33.36 41.24
CA SER A 765 0.11 33.26 42.44
C SER A 765 -0.70 33.47 43.71
N ILE A 766 -0.42 32.69 44.74
CA ILE A 766 -0.86 32.97 46.10
C ILE A 766 0.38 33.40 46.89
N ASN A 767 0.49 34.70 47.10
CA ASN A 767 1.59 35.34 47.80
C ASN A 767 1.25 35.50 49.27
N THR A 768 2.18 35.15 50.16
CA THR A 768 2.07 35.54 51.57
C THR A 768 2.50 36.99 51.69
N VAL A 769 1.57 37.90 51.99
CA VAL A 769 1.85 39.32 52.18
C VAL A 769 1.65 39.68 53.65
N THR A 770 2.68 40.27 54.27
CA THR A 770 2.72 40.69 55.68
C THR A 770 2.61 42.22 55.87
N THR A 771 2.20 42.99 54.85
CA THR A 771 2.24 44.45 54.93
C THR A 771 0.86 45.12 55.07
N GLY A 772 0.68 45.86 56.17
CA GLY A 772 -0.26 46.99 56.33
C GLY A 772 0.01 47.74 57.66
N PRO A 773 -0.26 49.06 57.79
CA PRO A 773 -0.23 49.74 59.09
C PRO A 773 -1.62 50.28 59.54
N PRO A 774 -1.93 50.35 60.85
CA PRO A 774 -1.67 49.38 61.91
C PRO A 774 -2.98 48.89 62.57
N LEU A 775 -3.15 47.59 62.67
CA LEU A 775 -3.59 46.98 63.93
C LEU A 775 -2.31 46.45 64.59
N PRO A 776 -2.12 46.59 65.91
CA PRO A 776 -0.81 46.43 66.52
C PRO A 776 -0.23 45.05 66.21
N ALA A 777 0.82 45.01 65.38
CA ALA A 777 1.59 43.80 65.18
C ALA A 777 2.25 43.47 66.52
N PRO A 778 2.10 42.25 67.08
CA PRO A 778 2.72 41.91 68.36
C PRO A 778 4.20 42.25 68.34
N LEU A 779 4.74 42.61 69.51
CA LEU A 779 6.14 42.97 69.70
C LEU A 779 7.02 41.94 68.96
N ALA A 780 7.92 42.40 68.10
CA ALA A 780 8.70 41.61 67.15
C ALA A 780 10.06 42.29 66.97
N VAL A 781 11.13 41.52 67.19
CA VAL A 781 12.51 41.99 67.08
C VAL A 781 12.99 41.70 65.68
N ASN A 782 13.20 42.75 64.90
CA ASN A 782 13.45 42.68 63.46
C ASN A 782 14.95 42.81 63.12
N HIS A 783 15.80 43.12 64.11
CA HIS A 783 17.25 43.17 63.95
C HIS A 783 17.96 42.90 65.28
N PRO A 784 19.02 42.05 65.34
CA PRO A 784 19.62 41.31 64.21
C PRO A 784 18.74 40.19 63.65
N SER A 785 18.89 39.90 62.37
CA SER A 785 18.13 38.86 61.65
C SER A 785 18.73 37.47 61.82
N GLN A 786 17.96 36.43 61.47
CA GLN A 786 18.47 35.06 61.54
C GLN A 786 19.68 34.85 60.61
N GLY A 787 20.76 34.29 61.14
CA GLY A 787 22.01 34.03 60.43
C GLY A 787 22.91 35.24 60.26
N GLU A 788 22.49 36.43 60.69
CA GLU A 788 23.26 37.66 60.54
C GLU A 788 24.58 37.59 61.33
N VAL A 789 25.63 38.22 60.80
CA VAL A 789 26.93 38.35 61.49
C VAL A 789 27.11 39.80 61.93
N VAL A 790 26.98 40.06 63.23
CA VAL A 790 27.21 41.37 63.84
C VAL A 790 28.71 41.54 64.12
N GLY A 791 29.26 42.62 63.58
CA GLY A 791 30.70 42.92 63.61
C GLY A 791 31.17 43.75 64.82
N ARG A 792 32.40 44.27 64.75
CA ARG A 792 33.05 45.09 65.78
C ARG A 792 32.48 46.51 65.92
N GLY A 793 31.65 46.94 64.97
CA GLY A 793 31.01 48.25 64.96
C GLY A 793 29.81 48.34 65.91
N THR A 794 29.32 49.56 66.11
CA THR A 794 27.99 49.76 66.71
C THR A 794 26.95 49.14 65.79
N ASP A 795 26.09 48.33 66.39
CA ASP A 795 24.95 47.74 65.73
C ASP A 795 23.65 48.27 66.36
N THR A 796 22.55 48.24 65.60
CA THR A 796 21.26 48.73 66.06
C THR A 796 20.29 47.57 66.17
N ILE A 797 19.88 47.23 67.40
CA ILE A 797 18.73 46.34 67.63
C ILE A 797 17.47 47.11 67.23
N ARG A 798 16.56 46.47 66.49
CA ARG A 798 15.32 47.10 66.04
C ARG A 798 14.12 46.22 66.34
N TRP A 799 13.03 46.82 66.77
CA TRP A 799 11.74 46.15 66.98
C TRP A 799 10.58 47.04 66.54
N ASN A 800 9.41 46.47 66.35
CA ASN A 800 8.19 47.24 66.08
C ASN A 800 7.60 47.82 67.38
N ILE A 801 7.21 49.09 67.35
CA ILE A 801 6.54 49.75 68.48
C ILE A 801 5.06 49.38 68.48
N LEU A 802 4.56 48.87 69.60
CA LEU A 802 3.14 48.61 69.83
C LEU A 802 2.47 49.86 70.45
N PRO A 803 1.25 50.28 70.01
CA PRO A 803 0.50 51.37 70.66
C PRO A 803 -0.04 51.02 72.06
N GLN A 804 0.02 49.75 72.45
CA GLN A 804 -0.57 49.19 73.68
C GLN A 804 0.48 48.85 74.76
N THR A 805 1.77 48.99 74.45
CA THR A 805 2.88 48.76 75.38
C THR A 805 3.26 50.04 76.12
N THR A 806 3.88 49.88 77.27
CA THR A 806 4.28 50.98 78.16
C THR A 806 5.43 51.80 77.55
N SER A 807 5.78 52.93 78.18
CA SER A 807 6.77 53.87 77.62
C SER A 807 8.17 53.27 77.47
N ASN A 808 8.47 52.15 78.13
CA ASN A 808 9.79 51.52 78.14
C ASN A 808 9.75 50.00 77.90
N VAL A 809 10.81 49.48 77.28
CA VAL A 809 11.07 48.06 77.08
C VAL A 809 12.40 47.64 77.72
N LYS A 810 12.55 46.34 77.96
CA LYS A 810 13.77 45.69 78.44
C LYS A 810 14.41 44.90 77.31
N ILE A 811 15.73 45.05 77.12
CA ILE A 811 16.53 44.39 76.07
C ILE A 811 17.52 43.41 76.71
N GLU A 812 17.41 42.13 76.33
CA GLU A 812 18.22 41.04 76.87
C GLU A 812 18.88 40.23 75.74
N LEU A 813 20.17 39.90 75.91
CA LEU A 813 20.93 39.04 75.01
C LEU A 813 20.99 37.63 75.60
N PHE A 814 20.60 36.63 74.81
CA PHE A 814 20.64 35.21 75.14
C PHE A 814 21.69 34.51 74.29
N SER A 815 22.38 33.52 74.88
CA SER A 815 23.19 32.54 74.15
C SER A 815 22.50 31.18 74.26
N GLY A 816 22.01 30.66 73.13
CA GLY A 816 21.03 29.58 73.16
C GLY A 816 19.76 30.00 73.90
N ASP A 817 19.37 29.24 74.94
CA ASP A 817 18.21 29.53 75.78
C ASP A 817 18.58 30.13 77.16
N THR A 818 19.87 30.39 77.40
CA THR A 818 20.37 30.99 78.65
C THR A 818 20.54 32.50 78.49
N LEU A 819 20.04 33.28 79.46
CA LEU A 819 20.29 34.72 79.51
C LEU A 819 21.80 34.97 79.65
N TYR A 820 22.40 35.57 78.64
CA TYR A 820 23.82 35.89 78.64
C TYR A 820 24.08 37.22 79.35
N ARG A 821 23.33 38.27 78.97
CA ARG A 821 23.45 39.61 79.58
C ARG A 821 22.18 40.43 79.33
N THR A 822 21.73 41.20 80.31
CA THR A 822 20.77 42.30 80.07
C THR A 822 21.51 43.48 79.47
N LEU A 823 21.18 43.86 78.22
CA LEU A 823 21.80 44.99 77.52
C LEU A 823 21.21 46.32 78.00
N SER A 824 19.90 46.35 78.26
CA SER A 824 19.23 47.46 78.94
C SER A 824 18.05 46.97 79.76
N ALA A 825 17.97 47.37 81.04
CA ALA A 825 16.86 47.02 81.92
C ALA A 825 15.62 47.89 81.70
N LEU A 826 15.81 49.09 81.13
CA LEU A 826 14.78 50.10 80.91
C LEU A 826 15.26 51.03 79.77
N THR A 827 14.66 50.93 78.59
CA THR A 827 14.91 51.85 77.46
C THR A 827 13.58 52.35 76.90
N PRO A 828 13.49 53.59 76.40
CA PRO A 828 12.30 54.05 75.70
C PRO A 828 11.88 53.07 74.61
N ASN A 829 10.57 52.87 74.48
CA ASN A 829 10.00 52.02 73.45
C ASN A 829 9.86 52.76 72.11
N ASP A 830 10.99 53.23 71.57
CA ASP A 830 11.09 54.01 70.34
C ASP A 830 11.54 53.18 69.12
N GLY A 831 11.58 51.85 69.28
CA GLY A 831 11.77 50.87 68.21
C GLY A 831 13.22 50.58 67.85
N LEU A 832 14.19 51.19 68.55
CA LEU A 832 15.61 50.98 68.30
C LEU A 832 16.45 51.02 69.57
N PHE A 833 17.56 50.30 69.58
CA PHE A 833 18.57 50.36 70.63
C PHE A 833 19.95 50.13 70.02
N GLU A 834 20.82 51.13 70.10
CA GLU A 834 22.20 50.98 69.68
C GLU A 834 23.01 50.24 70.74
N TRP A 835 23.79 49.27 70.29
CA TRP A 835 24.67 48.49 71.13
C TRP A 835 26.00 48.27 70.44
N THR A 836 27.07 48.15 71.22
CA THR A 836 28.39 47.80 70.70
C THR A 836 28.84 46.51 71.38
N PRO A 837 29.06 45.42 70.63
CA PRO A 837 29.61 44.18 71.19
C PRO A 837 31.07 44.43 71.61
N THR A 838 31.29 44.74 72.89
CA THR A 838 32.61 45.08 73.43
C THR A 838 33.14 44.00 74.36
N GLY A 839 34.34 43.49 74.05
CA GLY A 839 35.05 42.47 74.83
C GLY A 839 35.28 41.17 74.06
N THR A 840 36.29 40.41 74.44
CA THR A 840 36.70 39.16 73.77
C THR A 840 35.71 38.00 73.95
N ALA A 841 34.79 38.11 74.91
CA ALA A 841 33.81 37.08 75.25
C ALA A 841 32.56 37.06 74.34
N PHE A 842 32.49 37.91 73.30
CA PHE A 842 31.30 38.02 72.44
C PHE A 842 31.32 37.13 71.20
N ASN A 843 32.43 36.49 70.82
CA ASN A 843 32.45 35.61 69.64
C ASN A 843 31.57 34.36 69.87
N GLY A 844 30.56 34.17 69.01
CA GLY A 844 29.64 33.04 69.10
C GLY A 844 28.55 33.12 68.04
N ASN A 845 27.94 31.99 67.69
CA ASN A 845 27.02 31.84 66.55
C ASN A 845 25.58 31.51 66.95
N ASN A 846 25.23 31.62 68.23
CA ASN A 846 23.95 31.16 68.78
C ASN A 846 23.20 32.23 69.58
N TYR A 847 23.46 33.51 69.31
CA TYR A 847 22.87 34.60 70.07
C TYR A 847 21.44 34.92 69.62
N LYS A 848 20.58 35.35 70.55
CA LYS A 848 19.26 35.93 70.27
C LYS A 848 19.05 37.16 71.14
N ILE A 849 18.38 38.18 70.60
CA ILE A 849 17.90 39.33 71.38
C ILE A 849 16.47 39.06 71.80
N ARG A 850 16.15 39.29 73.07
CA ARG A 850 14.78 39.36 73.58
C ARG A 850 14.44 40.82 73.90
N VAL A 851 13.32 41.29 73.37
CA VAL A 851 12.70 42.56 73.76
C VAL A 851 11.39 42.24 74.47
N SER A 852 11.19 42.82 75.65
CA SER A 852 9.99 42.61 76.48
C SER A 852 9.47 43.92 77.06
N ASP A 853 8.15 44.05 77.20
CA ASP A 853 7.54 45.18 77.90
C ASP A 853 7.90 45.12 79.40
N VAL A 854 8.25 46.27 79.97
CA VAL A 854 8.73 46.36 81.37
C VAL A 854 7.60 46.14 82.36
N ASP A 855 6.41 46.67 82.08
CA ASP A 855 5.26 46.62 82.98
C ASP A 855 4.40 45.36 82.75
N ASN A 856 4.50 44.75 81.56
CA ASN A 856 3.91 43.43 81.27
C ASN A 856 4.91 42.48 80.57
N PRO A 857 5.77 41.76 81.33
CA PRO A 857 6.82 40.90 80.78
C PRO A 857 6.34 39.68 79.97
N THR A 858 5.03 39.41 79.93
CA THR A 858 4.45 38.37 79.07
C THR A 858 4.38 38.79 77.60
N ILE A 859 4.47 40.11 77.34
CA ILE A 859 4.59 40.67 76.00
C ILE A 859 6.08 40.74 75.67
N TYR A 860 6.59 39.74 74.95
CA TYR A 860 7.98 39.70 74.53
C TYR A 860 8.13 39.06 73.14
N SER A 861 9.25 39.32 72.49
CA SER A 861 9.68 38.56 71.31
C SER A 861 11.18 38.37 71.29
N TYR A 862 11.61 37.32 70.59
CA TYR A 862 13.01 37.09 70.26
C TYR A 862 13.31 37.55 68.82
N SER A 863 14.57 37.88 68.57
CA SER A 863 15.13 37.99 67.23
C SER A 863 15.41 36.60 66.63
N GLY A 864 15.83 36.57 65.37
CA GLY A 864 16.50 35.40 64.82
C GLY A 864 17.80 35.08 65.56
N VAL A 865 18.27 33.84 65.43
CA VAL A 865 19.61 33.46 65.92
C VAL A 865 20.66 34.12 65.06
N PHE A 866 21.60 34.87 65.63
CA PHE A 866 22.67 35.56 64.92
C PHE A 866 24.05 35.23 65.49
N THR A 867 25.08 35.53 64.70
CA THR A 867 26.49 35.39 65.02
C THR A 867 27.07 36.74 65.37
N VAL A 868 27.98 36.79 66.33
CA VAL A 868 28.84 37.95 66.57
C VAL A 868 30.26 37.54 66.18
N SER A 869 30.87 38.23 65.21
CA SER A 869 32.23 37.95 64.71
C SER A 869 33.05 39.23 64.57
N LEU A 870 34.23 39.26 65.21
CA LEU A 870 35.10 40.42 65.23
C LEU A 870 36.33 40.31 64.28
N ALA A 871 36.29 39.42 63.27
CA ALA A 871 37.42 39.13 62.37
C ALA A 871 37.53 40.05 61.14
N ALA A 872 38.75 40.35 60.66
CA ALA A 872 39.03 41.24 59.52
C ALA A 872 40.37 40.95 58.81
N ILE A 873 40.53 41.36 57.54
CA ILE A 873 41.77 41.33 56.74
C ILE A 873 42.08 42.74 56.23
N THR A 874 43.36 43.11 56.14
CA THR A 874 43.81 44.38 55.53
C THR A 874 44.96 44.13 54.55
N VAL A 875 44.85 44.58 53.30
CA VAL A 875 45.95 44.58 52.32
C VAL A 875 46.91 45.71 52.65
N VAL A 876 48.18 45.37 52.92
CA VAL A 876 49.20 46.36 53.34
C VAL A 876 50.07 46.80 52.17
N SER A 877 50.38 45.88 51.25
CA SER A 877 51.11 46.18 50.01
C SER A 877 50.81 45.09 48.97
N PRO A 878 50.61 45.39 47.69
CA PRO A 878 50.50 46.73 47.13
C PRO A 878 49.28 47.46 47.71
N ASN A 879 49.39 48.77 47.88
CA ASN A 879 48.28 49.61 48.35
C ASN A 879 48.02 50.81 47.43
N GLY A 880 48.68 50.90 46.27
CA GLY A 880 48.40 51.87 45.22
C GLY A 880 49.63 52.64 44.76
N GLY A 881 49.76 52.82 43.45
CA GLY A 881 50.83 53.56 42.79
C GLY A 881 52.08 52.73 42.46
N GLU A 882 52.11 51.44 42.84
CA GLU A 882 53.22 50.56 42.50
C GLU A 882 53.33 50.33 40.99
N ILE A 883 54.57 50.24 40.50
CA ILE A 883 54.86 49.87 39.10
C ILE A 883 55.60 48.54 39.12
N TRP A 884 54.96 47.53 38.53
CA TRP A 884 55.44 46.16 38.49
C TRP A 884 55.88 45.81 37.08
N GLN A 885 57.12 45.36 36.95
CA GLN A 885 57.62 44.90 35.65
C GLN A 885 57.31 43.42 35.47
N LYS A 886 56.92 43.02 34.27
CA LYS A 886 56.77 41.59 33.92
C LYS A 886 58.05 40.82 34.20
N TRP A 887 57.89 39.56 34.59
CA TRP A 887 58.92 38.65 35.10
C TRP A 887 59.59 39.04 36.43
N SER A 888 59.32 40.24 36.97
CA SER A 888 59.85 40.62 38.28
C SER A 888 59.11 39.90 39.42
N LYS A 889 59.79 39.74 40.55
CA LYS A 889 59.19 39.24 41.79
C LYS A 889 58.74 40.41 42.65
N VAL A 890 57.49 40.40 43.07
CA VAL A 890 56.85 41.44 43.89
C VAL A 890 56.26 40.83 45.15
N SER A 891 56.24 41.58 46.25
CA SER A 891 55.69 41.12 47.53
C SER A 891 54.27 41.64 47.71
N ILE A 892 53.37 40.76 48.14
CA ILE A 892 51.99 41.07 48.51
C ILE A 892 51.84 40.76 50.01
N ASN A 893 51.53 41.76 50.83
CA ASN A 893 51.50 41.71 52.28
C ASN A 893 50.11 42.05 52.83
N TRP A 894 49.71 41.40 53.94
CA TRP A 894 48.43 41.64 54.60
C TRP A 894 48.52 41.48 56.13
N MET A 895 47.53 42.02 56.84
CA MET A 895 47.29 41.81 58.27
C MET A 895 45.93 41.18 58.50
N VAL A 896 45.80 40.38 59.56
CA VAL A 896 44.52 39.78 59.98
C VAL A 896 44.21 40.10 61.44
N PHE A 897 42.93 40.32 61.74
CA PHE A 897 42.39 40.48 63.09
C PHE A 897 41.33 39.41 63.36
N GLY A 898 41.24 38.92 64.59
CA GLY A 898 40.31 37.84 64.94
C GLY A 898 40.68 36.48 64.33
N SER A 899 39.70 35.59 64.19
CA SER A 899 39.92 34.21 63.76
C SER A 899 39.84 34.04 62.23
N VAL A 900 40.89 34.46 61.53
CA VAL A 900 41.09 34.21 60.08
C VAL A 900 42.21 33.19 59.93
N ASN A 901 41.95 32.05 59.28
CA ASN A 901 42.91 30.94 59.21
C ASN A 901 43.62 30.84 57.85
N SER A 902 42.93 31.19 56.77
CA SER A 902 43.43 31.01 55.40
C SER A 902 42.93 32.09 54.45
N VAL A 903 43.79 32.57 53.57
CA VAL A 903 43.47 33.64 52.61
C VAL A 903 43.69 33.22 51.16
N LYS A 904 42.92 33.82 50.25
CA LYS A 904 43.06 33.76 48.79
C LYS A 904 43.49 35.13 48.24
N ILE A 905 44.39 35.16 47.25
CA ILE A 905 44.89 36.38 46.60
C ILE A 905 44.50 36.37 45.12
N GLU A 906 43.87 37.45 44.66
CA GLU A 906 43.37 37.61 43.29
C GLU A 906 43.81 38.94 42.68
N LEU A 907 44.00 38.97 41.36
CA LEU A 907 44.33 40.15 40.57
C LEU A 907 43.12 40.57 39.74
N TYR A 908 42.82 41.87 39.78
CA TYR A 908 41.76 42.50 38.99
C TYR A 908 42.34 43.60 38.11
N LYS A 909 41.74 43.87 36.95
CA LYS A 909 42.01 45.03 36.09
C LYS A 909 40.73 45.83 35.94
N GLY A 910 40.69 47.02 36.53
CA GLY A 910 39.41 47.70 36.78
C GLY A 910 38.53 46.83 37.68
N THR A 911 37.33 46.49 37.22
CA THR A 911 36.41 45.57 37.91
C THR A 911 36.53 44.13 37.44
N ASP A 912 37.26 43.88 36.35
CA ASP A 912 37.34 42.56 35.75
C ASP A 912 38.37 41.71 36.49
N TRP A 913 37.98 40.49 36.86
CA TRP A 913 38.91 39.51 37.38
C TRP A 913 39.89 39.09 36.28
N VAL A 914 41.18 39.06 36.61
CA VAL A 914 42.26 38.73 35.66
C VAL A 914 42.90 37.40 36.01
N ASP A 915 43.24 37.19 37.28
CA ASP A 915 43.97 35.99 37.69
C ASP A 915 43.82 35.67 39.18
N THR A 916 44.02 34.40 39.54
CA THR A 916 44.22 33.98 40.93
C THR A 916 45.72 33.84 41.20
N ILE A 917 46.28 34.79 41.94
CA ILE A 917 47.70 34.81 42.30
C ILE A 917 48.06 33.66 43.26
N ALA A 918 47.18 33.39 44.22
CA ALA A 918 47.30 32.26 45.15
C ALA A 918 45.92 31.81 45.63
N SER A 919 45.62 30.52 45.51
CA SER A 919 44.29 29.98 45.83
C SER A 919 44.04 29.72 47.31
N SER A 920 45.10 29.44 48.09
CA SER A 920 45.03 29.22 49.54
C SER A 920 46.38 29.39 50.21
N LEU A 921 46.49 30.36 51.11
CA LEU A 921 47.66 30.61 51.96
C LEU A 921 47.24 30.65 53.42
N SER A 922 48.14 30.31 54.33
CA SER A 922 47.89 30.52 55.76
C SER A 922 47.77 32.02 56.04
N ALA A 923 46.68 32.43 56.70
CA ALA A 923 46.43 33.83 57.00
C ALA A 923 47.53 34.47 57.86
N SER A 924 48.14 33.68 58.75
CA SER A 924 49.27 34.13 59.58
C SER A 924 50.58 34.29 58.81
N ALA A 925 50.66 33.87 57.55
CA ALA A 925 51.85 34.10 56.73
C ALA A 925 52.10 35.59 56.48
N GLY A 926 51.03 36.40 56.37
CA GLY A 926 51.09 37.86 56.23
C GLY A 926 51.80 38.40 54.98
N THR A 927 52.36 37.53 54.14
CA THR A 927 53.10 37.90 52.93
C THR A 927 53.12 36.77 51.89
N TYR A 928 53.21 37.14 50.62
CA TYR A 928 53.38 36.25 49.48
C TYR A 928 54.22 36.91 48.38
N ILE A 929 55.22 36.20 47.86
CA ILE A 929 56.05 36.69 46.76
C ILE A 929 55.51 36.15 45.44
N TRP A 930 55.03 37.04 44.58
CA TRP A 930 54.48 36.70 43.27
C TRP A 930 55.46 37.08 42.15
N THR A 931 55.59 36.20 41.14
CA THR A 931 56.33 36.54 39.92
C THR A 931 55.36 37.02 38.87
N VAL A 932 55.47 38.28 38.45
CA VAL A 932 54.52 38.93 37.53
C VAL A 932 54.59 38.24 36.17
N PRO A 933 53.53 37.58 35.68
CA PRO A 933 53.56 36.87 34.42
C PRO A 933 53.70 37.78 33.20
N SER A 934 54.37 37.30 32.15
CA SER A 934 54.57 38.09 30.92
C SER A 934 53.34 38.25 30.04
N TYR A 935 52.34 37.38 30.22
CA TYR A 935 51.11 37.43 29.42
C TYR A 935 50.19 38.58 29.85
N LEU A 936 50.44 39.21 30.99
CA LEU A 936 49.63 40.34 31.44
C LEU A 936 49.80 41.50 30.46
N MET A 937 48.68 42.15 30.13
CA MET A 937 48.67 43.32 29.28
C MET A 937 49.17 44.54 30.05
N ASP A 938 49.93 45.42 29.38
CA ASP A 938 50.36 46.70 29.95
C ASP A 938 49.14 47.53 30.33
N ALA A 939 49.03 47.89 31.61
CA ALA A 939 47.97 48.76 32.10
C ALA A 939 48.28 49.32 33.48
N SER A 940 47.67 50.45 33.81
CA SER A 940 47.85 51.19 35.08
C SER A 940 46.72 51.02 36.09
N ASN A 941 45.79 50.10 35.83
CA ASN A 941 44.54 49.95 36.59
C ASN A 941 44.35 48.56 37.21
N TYR A 942 45.44 47.88 37.58
CA TYR A 942 45.34 46.62 38.31
C TYR A 942 45.08 46.83 39.80
N LYS A 943 44.39 45.90 40.47
CA LYS A 943 44.22 45.85 41.93
C LYS A 943 44.41 44.44 42.46
N VAL A 944 44.93 44.31 43.67
CA VAL A 944 45.03 43.03 44.38
C VAL A 944 43.89 42.93 45.38
N ARG A 945 43.20 41.79 45.42
CA ARG A 945 42.18 41.44 46.42
C ARG A 945 42.70 40.31 47.30
N ILE A 946 42.48 40.40 48.61
CA ILE A 946 42.73 39.32 49.57
C ILE A 946 41.44 39.02 50.33
N SER A 947 41.08 37.74 50.47
CA SER A 947 39.85 37.31 51.14
C SER A 947 40.03 36.04 51.96
N ASP A 948 39.24 35.87 53.02
CA ASP A 948 39.16 34.59 53.75
C ASP A 948 38.51 33.52 52.86
N ILE A 949 39.02 32.29 52.88
CA ILE A 949 38.53 31.24 51.98
C ILE A 949 37.11 30.78 52.31
N SER A 950 36.72 30.81 53.59
CA SER A 950 35.41 30.38 54.07
C SER A 950 34.35 31.48 54.06
N MET A 951 34.79 32.74 54.10
CA MET A 951 33.95 33.95 54.12
C MET A 951 34.46 34.97 53.11
N MET A 952 34.55 34.55 51.84
CA MET A 952 35.22 35.31 50.77
C MET A 952 34.57 36.67 50.48
N ASP A 953 33.30 36.84 50.84
CA ASP A 953 32.55 38.05 50.56
C ASP A 953 32.41 39.00 51.75
N GLU A 954 32.48 38.46 52.96
CA GLU A 954 32.33 39.18 54.23
C GLU A 954 33.68 39.64 54.78
N ILE A 955 34.73 38.82 54.62
CA ILE A 955 36.07 39.10 55.12
C ILE A 955 37.03 39.20 53.93
N LYS A 956 37.10 40.40 53.35
CA LYS A 956 37.95 40.71 52.21
C LYS A 956 38.46 42.13 52.27
N ASP A 957 39.57 42.37 51.58
CA ASP A 957 40.10 43.71 51.35
C ASP A 957 40.77 43.80 49.98
N TYR A 958 40.92 45.02 49.47
CA TYR A 958 41.59 45.33 48.20
C TYR A 958 42.73 46.31 48.46
N SER A 959 43.71 46.34 47.56
CA SER A 959 44.65 47.46 47.50
C SER A 959 43.89 48.80 47.33
N ASP A 960 44.21 49.80 48.13
CA ASP A 960 43.51 51.08 48.17
C ASP A 960 43.55 51.79 46.80
N GLY A 961 44.74 51.85 46.18
CA GLY A 961 44.96 52.39 44.84
C GLY A 961 45.24 51.35 43.76
N ASN A 962 45.42 51.84 42.53
CA ASN A 962 45.75 51.02 41.36
C ASN A 962 47.25 50.76 41.23
N ILE A 963 47.60 49.62 40.66
CA ILE A 963 48.95 49.15 40.34
C ILE A 963 49.14 49.19 38.82
N SER A 964 50.32 49.61 38.38
CA SER A 964 50.70 49.57 36.97
C SER A 964 51.59 48.38 36.66
N ILE A 965 51.28 47.64 35.59
CA ILE A 965 52.07 46.51 35.10
C ILE A 965 52.59 46.85 33.70
N HIS A 966 53.89 46.69 33.48
CA HIS A 966 54.60 46.94 32.20
C HIS A 966 55.53 45.79 31.83
#